data_AF-A0A1Q3TC70-F1
#
_entry.id   AF-A0A1Q3TC70-F1
#
_cell.length_a   1.000
_cell.length_b   1.000
_cell.length_c   1.000
_cell.angle_alpha   90.00
_cell.angle_beta   90.00
_cell.angle_gamma   90.00
#
_symmetry.space_group_name_H-M   'P 1'
#
loop_
_entity.id
_entity.type
_entity.pdbx_description
1 polymer ?
#
loop_
_entity_poly.entity_id
_entity_poly.type
_entity_poly.pdbx_seq_one_letter_code
_entity_poly.pdbx_strand_id
1 'polypeptide(L)'
;MTAYRSRTRPFRVAIILFTYLLLFSFFGPQLGQSVRAAEPVPVNLLPPPAPTSLAESQRFSNGAARPNLALNPPTSGVASTLSNEKYGEVEHLMGVGPAAVGKIQARGDQLVDGNGVRYFVAGINYEGPTDRAWTMWQNDKFDPNLIGQNMAQAAAGGYNSVRIFIQDSLRDDLLANRWDKLDTVAALAQKNGLRLLITFADYYEPDLTKLAQVDRLVAQHFAGSPVILGYDLRNELQLPELLYSIYPGGPAPLQTDDLIRFYGEKMSQSAVDAYRKGDGADKIPSHLNARQAYIYVNMLKLYDQFQNDVYTWVVNHSADRQTDMDYFSSYESTKWNPFMGALNATIQRYIDVRQQAIFLADPGRLTTIGWNRPEMARLPANNSLGFISFHRFPGDAAEGLAGTLSMINYLKSFFVGKPVVMEEFGYSNNDGKNDIPMLKTASYEASVWLFLYGRNYAGGFKWMLNNFVGGANPYENNFGLFDNNGQPKPAYFSGRAVLHMVAANPQVGGDFQRLETFDGVTISYMWSSNNARLGNGSDFNDQRFQLQQSAVAPWSVWWSDDNDGEVWVSTTAAGNVTLDMPSLFAGWKQGADIVVTTASGGQAAFNRLENGEVILQTQPGELYNVKAPLNRVAFNRAEPRTDTTDNTFFPETGHNLSNIFKDYWERKGGLAIYGFPISEEFLENGYTVQYFERARFEHHPENQGDSVVLLGLLGNTVTNGRRDNGETAFQPIAPFNSTAGEDYFKETGHSLRGGFKTFWENNGGLAQFGFPITEEFQEVNPSDGKTYTVQYFERNRFEWHPENAGTPSEFELGLLGQQVARAKGWIS
;
A
#
# COMPACT_ATOMS: atom_id res chain seq x y z
N MET A 1 81.75 -12.50 -9.20
CA MET A 1 80.63 -11.54 -9.27
C MET A 1 79.49 -12.16 -8.45
N THR A 2 79.43 -12.08 -7.10
CA THR A 2 79.64 -10.94 -6.17
C THR A 2 78.57 -9.86 -6.42
N ALA A 3 77.73 -9.33 -5.50
CA ALA A 3 77.42 -9.56 -4.07
C ALA A 3 76.11 -8.74 -3.72
N TYR A 4 75.39 -8.83 -2.58
CA TYR A 4 75.51 -9.62 -1.33
C TYR A 4 74.13 -9.98 -0.68
N ARG A 5 74.17 -10.55 0.53
CA ARG A 5 73.09 -11.04 1.43
C ARG A 5 72.65 -10.06 2.54
N SER A 6 71.42 -10.24 3.06
CA SER A 6 71.09 -10.57 4.48
C SER A 6 69.61 -11.01 4.55
N ARG A 7 69.11 -12.06 5.24
CA ARG A 7 69.25 -12.59 6.63
C ARG A 7 68.68 -11.61 7.69
N THR A 8 67.79 -11.97 8.63
CA THR A 8 67.16 -13.27 9.03
C THR A 8 65.94 -13.03 9.95
N ARG A 9 64.98 -13.97 10.03
CA ARG A 9 63.94 -14.06 11.10
C ARG A 9 64.50 -14.67 12.41
N PRO A 10 63.79 -14.58 13.55
CA PRO A 10 63.16 -15.78 14.15
C PRO A 10 61.63 -15.60 14.44
N PHE A 11 60.74 -16.56 14.18
CA PHE A 11 60.24 -17.66 15.08
C PHE A 11 59.40 -17.16 16.29
N ARG A 12 58.21 -17.68 16.64
CA ARG A 12 57.71 -19.09 16.68
C ARG A 12 56.16 -19.20 16.41
N VAL A 13 55.64 -20.23 15.68
CA VAL A 13 54.98 -21.53 16.11
C VAL A 13 53.56 -21.35 16.70
N ALA A 14 52.48 -22.12 16.42
CA ALA A 14 52.21 -23.40 15.68
C ALA A 14 50.85 -23.32 14.92
N ILE A 15 50.56 -24.02 13.79
CA ILE A 15 50.17 -25.45 13.58
C ILE A 15 48.84 -25.77 14.34
N ILE A 16 47.70 -26.14 13.72
CA ILE A 16 47.31 -27.42 13.03
C ILE A 16 46.11 -27.10 12.08
N LEU A 17 46.07 -27.38 10.76
CA LEU A 17 45.98 -28.65 9.99
C LEU A 17 44.62 -29.39 10.07
N PHE A 18 43.84 -29.42 8.98
CA PHE A 18 43.62 -30.65 8.18
C PHE A 18 42.71 -30.45 6.96
N THR A 19 43.11 -31.06 5.84
CA THR A 19 42.28 -31.30 4.66
C THR A 19 42.22 -32.81 4.45
N TYR A 20 41.06 -33.38 4.17
CA TYR A 20 40.96 -34.70 3.54
C TYR A 20 39.84 -34.72 2.50
N LEU A 21 40.01 -35.60 1.53
CA LEU A 21 39.33 -35.60 0.24
C LEU A 21 39.06 -37.08 -0.10
N LEU A 22 37.85 -37.43 -0.57
CA LEU A 22 37.56 -38.38 -1.67
C LEU A 22 36.15 -39.02 -1.62
N LEU A 23 35.48 -38.95 -2.79
CA LEU A 23 34.57 -39.95 -3.40
C LEU A 23 33.25 -40.34 -2.71
N PHE A 24 32.12 -40.07 -3.37
CA PHE A 24 31.39 -41.06 -4.17
C PHE A 24 30.50 -40.38 -5.24
N SER A 25 29.94 -41.15 -6.19
CA SER A 25 29.45 -40.66 -7.49
C SER A 25 27.96 -40.94 -7.77
N PHE A 26 27.39 -40.21 -8.75
CA PHE A 26 26.10 -40.44 -9.44
C PHE A 26 24.79 -40.34 -8.63
N PHE A 27 24.02 -39.26 -8.85
CA PHE A 27 22.80 -39.25 -9.69
C PHE A 27 22.26 -37.81 -9.80
N GLY A 28 21.74 -37.41 -10.97
CA GLY A 28 20.84 -36.26 -11.12
C GLY A 28 19.37 -36.69 -10.96
N PRO A 29 18.37 -35.78 -11.06
CA PRO A 29 18.40 -34.58 -11.91
C PRO A 29 18.03 -33.23 -11.23
N GLN A 30 18.33 -32.17 -11.98
CA GLN A 30 17.73 -30.82 -11.98
C GLN A 30 16.71 -30.48 -10.87
N LEU A 31 17.17 -29.83 -9.80
CA LEU A 31 16.31 -28.93 -9.02
C LEU A 31 16.05 -27.65 -9.80
N GLY A 32 14.83 -27.12 -9.68
CA GLY A 32 14.31 -26.05 -10.53
C GLY A 32 15.13 -24.76 -10.50
N GLN A 33 15.04 -23.99 -11.58
CA GLN A 33 15.51 -22.62 -11.61
C GLN A 33 14.73 -21.81 -10.56
N SER A 34 15.36 -21.51 -9.43
CA SER A 34 14.94 -20.36 -8.65
C SER A 34 15.08 -19.15 -9.56
N VAL A 35 13.97 -18.47 -9.83
CA VAL A 35 13.99 -17.18 -10.52
C VAL A 35 14.78 -16.24 -9.62
N ARG A 36 16.07 -16.04 -9.94
CA ARG A 36 16.80 -14.90 -9.40
C ARG A 36 16.01 -13.67 -9.83
N ALA A 37 15.57 -12.88 -8.85
CA ALA A 37 15.16 -11.52 -9.13
C ALA A 37 16.27 -10.89 -9.97
N ALA A 38 15.91 -10.35 -11.14
CA ALA A 38 16.86 -9.63 -11.97
C ALA A 38 17.48 -8.52 -11.11
N GLU A 39 18.79 -8.29 -11.25
CA GLU A 39 19.42 -7.16 -10.58
C GLU A 39 18.66 -5.88 -10.99
N PRO A 40 18.24 -5.03 -10.02
CA PRO A 40 17.40 -3.88 -10.33
C PRO A 40 18.09 -2.99 -11.36
N VAL A 41 17.34 -2.54 -12.37
CA VAL A 41 17.92 -1.71 -13.43
C VAL A 41 18.43 -0.41 -12.80
N PRO A 42 19.63 0.08 -13.18
CA PRO A 42 20.15 1.34 -12.65
C PRO A 42 19.19 2.50 -12.96
N VAL A 43 18.78 3.22 -11.90
CA VAL A 43 18.09 4.50 -12.05
C VAL A 43 19.13 5.52 -12.50
N ASN A 44 19.14 5.83 -13.80
CA ASN A 44 20.12 6.74 -14.41
C ASN A 44 19.73 8.22 -14.24
N LEU A 45 19.34 8.59 -13.02
CA LEU A 45 19.21 9.98 -12.60
C LEU A 45 20.48 10.36 -11.82
N LEU A 46 21.15 11.43 -12.24
CA LEU A 46 22.33 11.91 -11.52
C LEU A 46 21.89 12.54 -10.18
N PRO A 47 22.56 12.22 -9.05
CA PRO A 47 22.31 12.91 -7.79
C PRO A 47 22.72 14.39 -7.88
N PRO A 48 22.07 15.29 -7.11
CA PRO A 48 22.35 16.72 -7.16
C PRO A 48 23.80 17.06 -6.77
N PRO A 49 24.41 18.11 -7.34
CA PRO A 49 25.83 18.39 -7.13
C PRO A 49 26.20 18.90 -5.72
N ALA A 50 25.33 19.64 -5.01
CA ALA A 50 25.34 19.91 -3.56
C ALA A 50 24.36 21.04 -3.17
N PRO A 51 23.93 21.17 -1.88
CA PRO A 51 23.84 20.14 -0.85
C PRO A 51 22.39 19.63 -0.69
N THR A 52 22.26 18.35 -0.38
CA THR A 52 20.99 17.64 -0.13
C THR A 52 20.34 18.03 1.21
N SER A 53 19.03 17.77 1.31
CA SER A 53 18.15 17.78 2.50
C SER A 53 18.10 19.09 3.33
N LEU A 54 19.21 19.69 3.76
CA LEU A 54 19.23 20.96 4.50
C LEU A 54 18.64 22.12 3.68
N ALA A 55 19.11 22.34 2.46
CA ALA A 55 18.70 23.49 1.64
C ALA A 55 17.23 23.39 1.17
N GLU A 56 16.72 22.17 1.05
CA GLU A 56 15.32 21.88 0.69
C GLU A 56 14.42 21.91 1.93
N SER A 57 14.84 21.28 3.04
CA SER A 57 14.13 21.39 4.31
C SER A 57 14.06 22.83 4.81
N GLN A 58 15.07 23.68 4.56
CA GLN A 58 14.99 25.11 4.85
C GLN A 58 13.89 25.86 4.08
N ARG A 59 13.37 25.33 2.96
CA ARG A 59 12.18 25.91 2.30
C ARG A 59 10.89 25.63 3.07
N PHE A 60 10.84 24.55 3.85
CA PHE A 60 9.70 24.14 4.69
C PHE A 60 9.87 24.60 6.15
N SER A 61 11.06 24.42 6.73
CA SER A 61 11.35 24.66 8.16
C SER A 61 11.53 26.14 8.53
N ASN A 62 11.67 27.03 7.54
CA ASN A 62 11.50 28.48 7.76
C ASN A 62 10.00 28.89 7.82
N GLY A 63 9.07 27.95 7.59
CA GLY A 63 7.62 28.11 7.61
C GLY A 63 6.91 27.46 8.79
N ALA A 64 7.62 27.05 9.85
CA ALA A 64 7.02 26.50 11.08
C ALA A 64 6.32 27.58 11.95
N ALA A 65 5.39 28.31 11.34
CA ALA A 65 4.37 29.09 11.99
C ALA A 65 3.12 29.03 11.12
N ARG A 66 2.08 28.38 11.67
CA ARG A 66 0.65 28.57 11.39
C ARG A 66 0.39 29.82 10.54
N PRO A 67 -0.33 29.76 9.40
CA PRO A 67 -0.86 30.99 8.82
C PRO A 67 -1.66 31.70 9.91
N ASN A 68 -1.24 32.91 10.28
CA ASN A 68 -2.06 33.79 11.11
C ASN A 68 -3.29 34.15 10.27
N LEU A 69 -4.35 33.35 10.41
CA LEU A 69 -5.62 33.49 9.68
C LEU A 69 -6.38 34.72 10.17
N ALA A 70 -5.84 35.90 9.86
CA ALA A 70 -6.59 37.15 9.86
C ALA A 70 -7.56 37.11 8.66
N LEU A 71 -8.73 36.51 8.90
CA LEU A 71 -9.79 36.37 7.91
C LEU A 71 -10.25 37.74 7.40
N ASN A 72 -10.06 38.00 6.11
CA ASN A 72 -10.87 38.95 5.36
C ASN A 72 -11.84 38.15 4.46
N PRO A 73 -13.15 38.44 4.47
CA PRO A 73 -14.13 37.66 3.71
C PRO A 73 -14.04 37.96 2.21
N PRO A 74 -13.91 36.96 1.32
CA PRO A 74 -14.06 37.15 -0.12
C PRO A 74 -15.54 37.33 -0.49
N THR A 75 -15.81 38.28 -1.37
CA THR A 75 -17.15 38.53 -1.93
C THR A 75 -17.57 37.46 -2.93
N SER A 76 -18.85 37.10 -2.92
CA SER A 76 -19.50 36.16 -3.84
C SER A 76 -19.30 36.50 -5.33
N GLY A 77 -19.01 35.50 -6.17
CA GLY A 77 -18.90 35.68 -7.61
C GLY A 77 -19.01 34.40 -8.45
N VAL A 78 -20.21 34.13 -8.95
CA VAL A 78 -20.54 33.27 -10.13
C VAL A 78 -20.10 31.79 -10.08
N ALA A 79 -21.07 30.92 -9.80
CA ALA A 79 -20.94 29.48 -10.05
C ALA A 79 -21.03 29.17 -11.56
N SER A 80 -20.18 28.26 -12.06
CA SER A 80 -20.36 27.59 -13.35
C SER A 80 -20.83 26.15 -13.11
N THR A 81 -21.81 25.71 -13.90
CA THR A 81 -22.49 24.44 -13.71
C THR A 81 -21.79 23.29 -14.42
N LEU A 82 -21.05 22.48 -13.65
CA LEU A 82 -20.83 21.06 -13.94
C LEU A 82 -21.45 20.28 -12.76
N SER A 83 -22.25 19.26 -13.05
CA SER A 83 -23.10 18.59 -12.06
C SER A 83 -22.30 17.64 -11.16
N ASN A 84 -22.26 17.94 -9.86
CA ASN A 84 -21.61 17.12 -8.82
C ASN A 84 -22.35 15.80 -8.49
N GLU A 85 -23.29 15.35 -9.33
CA GLU A 85 -24.24 14.27 -8.99
C GLU A 85 -23.72 12.84 -9.27
N LYS A 86 -22.50 12.67 -9.81
CA LYS A 86 -21.98 11.36 -10.23
C LYS A 86 -21.02 10.62 -9.29
N TYR A 87 -20.74 11.16 -8.10
CA TYR A 87 -19.87 10.50 -7.10
C TYR A 87 -20.65 9.84 -5.95
N GLY A 88 -21.98 9.67 -6.10
CA GLY A 88 -22.89 9.26 -5.02
C GLY A 88 -23.00 7.75 -4.75
N GLU A 89 -22.74 6.91 -5.76
CA GLU A 89 -22.79 5.45 -5.66
C GLU A 89 -21.50 4.87 -6.22
N VAL A 90 -20.60 4.44 -5.33
CA VAL A 90 -19.42 3.68 -5.72
C VAL A 90 -19.84 2.23 -5.94
N GLU A 91 -20.48 1.97 -7.08
CA GLU A 91 -20.43 0.63 -7.65
C GLU A 91 -18.96 0.22 -7.79
N HIS A 92 -18.66 -1.05 -7.50
CA HIS A 92 -17.30 -1.57 -7.34
C HIS A 92 -16.61 -1.73 -8.71
N LEU A 93 -16.32 -0.60 -9.36
CA LEU A 93 -15.93 -0.51 -10.75
C LEU A 93 -14.43 -0.77 -10.96
N MET A 94 -14.16 -2.04 -11.25
CA MET A 94 -13.01 -2.55 -12.01
C MET A 94 -11.63 -2.52 -11.33
N GLY A 95 -11.16 -3.72 -10.99
CA GLY A 95 -9.74 -3.99 -10.73
C GLY A 95 -9.21 -3.53 -9.38
N VAL A 96 -10.06 -3.05 -8.46
CA VAL A 96 -9.67 -2.89 -7.06
C VAL A 96 -9.57 -4.29 -6.45
N GLY A 97 -8.41 -4.66 -5.91
CA GLY A 97 -8.23 -5.91 -5.17
C GLY A 97 -9.17 -5.97 -3.94
N PRO A 98 -9.41 -7.17 -3.40
CA PRO A 98 -10.36 -7.34 -2.30
C PRO A 98 -10.01 -6.46 -1.11
N ALA A 99 -11.05 -5.92 -0.44
CA ALA A 99 -10.88 -5.07 0.73
C ALA A 99 -10.08 -5.80 1.81
N ALA A 100 -9.02 -5.15 2.32
CA ALA A 100 -8.09 -5.77 3.26
C ALA A 100 -8.80 -6.19 4.56
N VAL A 101 -8.61 -7.44 4.99
CA VAL A 101 -9.35 -8.04 6.11
C VAL A 101 -8.67 -7.76 7.45
N GLY A 102 -9.45 -7.59 8.53
CA GLY A 102 -8.92 -7.54 9.90
C GLY A 102 -7.96 -6.37 10.18
N LYS A 103 -6.98 -6.58 11.08
CA LYS A 103 -5.91 -5.59 11.37
C LYS A 103 -4.75 -5.73 10.40
N ILE A 104 -4.20 -4.61 9.92
CA ILE A 104 -2.90 -4.61 9.21
C ILE A 104 -1.75 -4.79 10.22
N GLN A 105 -0.76 -5.59 9.86
CA GLN A 105 0.40 -5.94 10.69
C GLN A 105 1.70 -5.89 9.86
N ALA A 106 2.82 -5.68 10.53
CA ALA A 106 4.15 -5.78 9.91
C ALA A 106 4.61 -7.24 9.83
N ARG A 107 5.07 -7.67 8.66
CA ARG A 107 5.61 -9.01 8.42
C ARG A 107 6.85 -8.90 7.53
N GLY A 108 8.03 -8.84 8.15
CA GLY A 108 9.27 -8.53 7.43
C GLY A 108 9.24 -7.09 6.89
N ASP A 109 9.69 -6.88 5.65
CA ASP A 109 9.69 -5.57 5.01
C ASP A 109 8.32 -5.17 4.39
N GLN A 110 7.28 -5.97 4.63
CA GLN A 110 5.92 -5.74 4.14
C GLN A 110 4.91 -5.48 5.26
N LEU A 111 3.83 -4.79 4.90
CA LEU A 111 2.59 -4.80 5.67
C LEU A 111 1.65 -5.85 5.07
N VAL A 112 0.90 -6.55 5.93
CA VAL A 112 -0.07 -7.59 5.54
C VAL A 112 -1.38 -7.41 6.30
N ASP A 113 -2.47 -7.89 5.71
CA ASP A 113 -3.79 -7.93 6.34
C ASP A 113 -3.97 -9.15 7.26
N GLY A 114 -5.18 -9.33 7.81
CA GLY A 114 -5.52 -10.45 8.70
C GLY A 114 -5.42 -11.84 8.06
N ASN A 115 -5.45 -11.93 6.73
CA ASN A 115 -5.26 -13.17 5.97
C ASN A 115 -3.80 -13.36 5.54
N GLY A 116 -2.91 -12.42 5.85
CA GLY A 116 -1.52 -12.43 5.43
C GLY A 116 -1.30 -11.94 3.98
N VAL A 117 -2.32 -11.36 3.34
CA VAL A 117 -2.21 -10.76 1.99
C VAL A 117 -1.46 -9.44 2.10
N ARG A 118 -0.55 -9.16 1.17
CA ARG A 118 0.24 -7.92 1.15
C ARG A 118 -0.68 -6.70 1.09
N TYR A 119 -0.55 -5.81 2.08
CA TYR A 119 -1.21 -4.52 2.11
C TYR A 119 -0.21 -3.43 1.69
N PHE A 120 -0.20 -3.09 0.40
CA PHE A 120 0.53 -1.91 -0.07
C PHE A 120 -0.26 -0.66 0.32
N VAL A 121 0.34 0.23 1.12
CA VAL A 121 -0.31 1.45 1.58
C VAL A 121 -0.40 2.44 0.41
N ALA A 122 -1.61 2.58 -0.11
CA ALA A 122 -2.01 3.57 -1.09
C ALA A 122 -2.62 4.75 -0.32
N GLY A 123 -1.75 5.52 0.33
CA GLY A 123 -2.13 6.56 1.29
C GLY A 123 -2.33 7.95 0.67
N ILE A 124 -3.17 8.76 1.32
CA ILE A 124 -3.32 10.19 1.05
C ILE A 124 -3.35 10.98 2.36
N ASN A 125 -2.67 12.13 2.43
CA ASN A 125 -2.75 13.04 3.57
C ASN A 125 -4.00 13.93 3.46
N TYR A 126 -4.67 14.19 4.60
CA TYR A 126 -5.91 14.94 4.66
C TYR A 126 -5.99 15.88 5.87
N GLU A 127 -5.92 17.18 5.60
CA GLU A 127 -6.04 18.27 6.58
C GLU A 127 -7.45 18.90 6.63
N GLY A 128 -8.37 18.39 5.80
CA GLY A 128 -9.74 18.86 5.69
C GLY A 128 -10.14 19.36 4.28
N PRO A 129 -11.37 19.86 4.13
CA PRO A 129 -11.82 20.52 2.90
C PRO A 129 -10.99 21.76 2.58
N THR A 130 -10.85 22.06 1.29
CA THR A 130 -10.00 23.12 0.70
C THR A 130 -10.09 24.50 1.35
N ASP A 131 -11.28 24.87 1.87
CA ASP A 131 -11.57 26.17 2.48
C ASP A 131 -11.31 26.24 4.00
N ARG A 132 -10.98 25.11 4.64
CA ARG A 132 -10.89 24.96 6.10
C ARG A 132 -9.82 23.96 6.56
N ALA A 133 -8.80 23.71 5.75
CA ALA A 133 -7.64 22.90 6.15
C ALA A 133 -7.03 23.39 7.49
N TRP A 134 -6.53 22.48 8.32
CA TRP A 134 -6.07 22.74 9.72
C TRP A 134 -7.11 23.33 10.69
N THR A 135 -8.36 23.53 10.25
CA THR A 135 -9.44 24.09 11.07
C THR A 135 -10.72 23.26 11.02
N MET A 136 -10.74 22.16 10.27
CA MET A 136 -11.94 21.34 10.05
C MET A 136 -12.57 20.81 11.35
N TRP A 137 -11.79 20.64 12.42
CA TRP A 137 -12.29 20.17 13.71
C TRP A 137 -13.05 21.22 14.52
N GLN A 138 -13.03 22.50 14.14
CA GLN A 138 -13.76 23.57 14.86
C GLN A 138 -15.27 23.41 14.70
N ASN A 139 -16.06 23.77 15.73
CA ASN A 139 -17.51 23.51 15.77
C ASN A 139 -18.30 24.15 14.62
N ASP A 140 -17.86 25.29 14.10
CA ASP A 140 -18.47 26.01 12.97
C ASP A 140 -17.86 25.64 11.60
N LYS A 141 -16.87 24.73 11.58
CA LYS A 141 -16.14 24.28 10.39
C LYS A 141 -16.33 22.80 10.08
N PHE A 142 -16.63 21.98 11.09
CA PHE A 142 -16.78 20.53 10.93
C PHE A 142 -18.00 20.20 10.07
N ASP A 143 -17.75 19.60 8.91
CA ASP A 143 -18.76 19.27 7.90
C ASP A 143 -18.62 17.81 7.44
N PRO A 144 -19.44 16.89 8.00
CA PRO A 144 -19.43 15.48 7.62
C PRO A 144 -19.70 15.22 6.14
N ASN A 145 -20.42 16.10 5.44
CA ASN A 145 -20.76 15.91 4.04
C ASN A 145 -19.56 16.20 3.15
N LEU A 146 -18.87 17.32 3.38
CA LEU A 146 -17.63 17.65 2.66
C LEU A 146 -16.52 16.64 2.96
N ILE A 147 -16.37 16.22 4.22
CA ILE A 147 -15.41 15.16 4.58
C ILE A 147 -15.79 13.84 3.89
N GLY A 148 -17.08 13.46 3.88
CA GLY A 148 -17.56 12.26 3.22
C GLY A 148 -17.33 12.26 1.71
N GLN A 149 -17.51 13.41 1.05
CA GLN A 149 -17.17 13.60 -0.37
C GLN A 149 -15.67 13.44 -0.62
N ASN A 150 -14.82 14.02 0.24
CA ASN A 150 -13.37 13.86 0.15
C ASN A 150 -12.91 12.40 0.39
N MET A 151 -13.55 11.67 1.30
CA MET A 151 -13.30 10.23 1.49
C MET A 151 -13.70 9.41 0.25
N ALA A 152 -14.86 9.71 -0.35
CA ALA A 152 -15.29 9.07 -1.60
C ALA A 152 -14.33 9.38 -2.77
N GLN A 153 -13.84 10.63 -2.87
CA GLN A 153 -12.81 11.03 -3.83
C GLN A 153 -11.48 10.30 -3.61
N ALA A 154 -11.06 10.08 -2.36
CA ALA A 154 -9.87 9.28 -2.07
C ALA A 154 -10.06 7.82 -2.53
N ALA A 155 -11.16 7.17 -2.15
CA ALA A 155 -11.43 5.78 -2.55
C ALA A 155 -11.55 5.62 -4.08
N ALA A 156 -12.26 6.53 -4.76
CA ALA A 156 -12.36 6.57 -6.22
C ALA A 156 -11.04 6.92 -6.94
N GLY A 157 -10.03 7.38 -6.20
CA GLY A 157 -8.65 7.58 -6.65
C GLY A 157 -7.76 6.35 -6.47
N GLY A 158 -8.30 5.21 -6.01
CA GLY A 158 -7.54 4.00 -5.72
C GLY A 158 -6.76 4.06 -4.39
N TYR A 159 -6.99 5.07 -3.56
CA TYR A 159 -6.39 5.16 -2.23
C TYR A 159 -7.11 4.21 -1.26
N ASN A 160 -6.34 3.55 -0.39
CA ASN A 160 -6.84 2.61 0.62
C ASN A 160 -6.59 3.08 2.06
N SER A 161 -5.85 4.19 2.24
CA SER A 161 -5.51 4.77 3.53
C SER A 161 -5.55 6.30 3.48
N VAL A 162 -5.96 6.92 4.59
CA VAL A 162 -5.95 8.38 4.79
C VAL A 162 -5.20 8.71 6.07
N ARG A 163 -4.28 9.67 6.03
CA ARG A 163 -3.59 10.21 7.20
C ARG A 163 -4.29 11.49 7.66
N ILE A 164 -4.68 11.53 8.94
CA ILE A 164 -5.44 12.63 9.57
C ILE A 164 -4.78 13.09 10.86
N PHE A 165 -5.02 14.33 11.28
CA PHE A 165 -4.26 15.00 12.34
C PHE A 165 -5.15 15.39 13.53
N ILE A 166 -4.70 15.08 14.75
CA ILE A 166 -5.35 15.54 15.99
C ILE A 166 -4.79 16.92 16.35
N GLN A 167 -5.55 17.95 15.95
CA GLN A 167 -5.29 19.36 16.23
C GLN A 167 -5.91 19.83 17.56
N ASP A 168 -5.54 21.04 18.00
CA ASP A 168 -6.00 21.69 19.24
C ASP A 168 -7.51 21.46 19.53
N SER A 169 -8.39 21.78 18.56
CA SER A 169 -9.84 21.66 18.76
C SER A 169 -10.34 20.22 18.91
N LEU A 170 -9.70 19.24 18.27
CA LEU A 170 -10.09 17.83 18.44
C LEU A 170 -9.54 17.29 19.77
N ARG A 171 -8.30 17.62 20.14
CA ARG A 171 -7.73 17.27 21.46
C ARG A 171 -8.69 17.69 22.59
N ASP A 172 -9.22 18.91 22.53
CA ASP A 172 -10.09 19.45 23.57
C ASP A 172 -11.49 18.81 23.61
N ASP A 173 -11.93 18.21 22.50
CA ASP A 173 -13.10 17.32 22.46
C ASP A 173 -12.78 15.96 23.10
N LEU A 174 -11.68 15.32 22.69
CA LEU A 174 -11.25 14.00 23.19
C LEU A 174 -10.99 14.00 24.70
N LEU A 175 -10.27 15.02 25.22
CA LEU A 175 -10.01 15.18 26.65
C LEU A 175 -11.28 15.45 27.47
N ALA A 176 -12.33 15.97 26.83
CA ALA A 176 -13.65 16.17 27.43
C ALA A 176 -14.62 15.02 27.12
N ASN A 177 -14.13 13.88 26.61
CA ASN A 177 -14.90 12.70 26.23
C ASN A 177 -16.02 12.97 25.20
N ARG A 178 -15.78 13.89 24.26
CA ARG A 178 -16.62 14.14 23.08
C ARG A 178 -15.97 13.49 21.87
N TRP A 179 -16.57 12.41 21.35
CA TRP A 179 -15.99 11.57 20.30
C TRP A 179 -16.62 11.76 18.92
N ASP A 180 -17.79 12.41 18.86
CA ASP A 180 -18.69 12.45 17.70
C ASP A 180 -17.99 12.80 16.38
N LYS A 181 -17.04 13.75 16.40
CA LYS A 181 -16.30 14.17 15.22
C LYS A 181 -15.34 13.10 14.71
N LEU A 182 -14.56 12.49 15.60
CA LEU A 182 -13.57 11.48 15.21
C LEU A 182 -14.26 10.16 14.83
N ASP A 183 -15.35 9.81 15.53
CA ASP A 183 -16.22 8.68 15.17
C ASP A 183 -16.88 8.87 13.81
N THR A 184 -17.35 10.09 13.50
CA THR A 184 -17.88 10.44 12.17
C THR A 184 -16.82 10.27 11.09
N VAL A 185 -15.59 10.77 11.31
CA VAL A 185 -14.48 10.62 10.35
C VAL A 185 -14.09 9.14 10.16
N ALA A 186 -14.05 8.36 11.24
CA ALA A 186 -13.80 6.91 11.18
C ALA A 186 -14.92 6.17 10.42
N ALA A 187 -16.19 6.47 10.68
CA ALA A 187 -17.32 5.87 9.98
C ALA A 187 -17.33 6.23 8.48
N LEU A 188 -16.97 7.48 8.12
CA LEU A 188 -16.84 7.92 6.73
C LEU A 188 -15.66 7.24 6.02
N ALA A 189 -14.53 7.03 6.69
CA ALA A 189 -13.42 6.26 6.15
C ALA A 189 -13.83 4.80 5.92
N GLN A 190 -14.42 4.15 6.93
CA GLN A 190 -14.90 2.77 6.85
C GLN A 190 -15.93 2.57 5.72
N LYS A 191 -16.90 3.48 5.57
CA LYS A 191 -17.90 3.45 4.49
C LYS A 191 -17.26 3.42 3.09
N ASN A 192 -16.10 4.05 2.93
CA ASN A 192 -15.38 4.13 1.67
C ASN A 192 -14.24 3.09 1.55
N GLY A 193 -14.16 2.10 2.45
CA GLY A 193 -13.11 1.07 2.44
C GLY A 193 -11.72 1.58 2.86
N LEU A 194 -11.64 2.79 3.41
CA LEU A 194 -10.38 3.46 3.78
C LEU A 194 -9.97 3.15 5.22
N ARG A 195 -8.65 3.07 5.45
CA ARG A 195 -8.06 2.98 6.78
C ARG A 195 -7.45 4.31 7.22
N LEU A 196 -7.46 4.61 8.51
CA LEU A 196 -6.93 5.83 9.10
C LEU A 196 -5.55 5.61 9.72
N LEU A 197 -4.56 6.39 9.27
CA LEU A 197 -3.35 6.66 10.04
C LEU A 197 -3.61 7.94 10.85
N ILE A 198 -3.72 7.82 12.17
CA ILE A 198 -4.03 8.96 13.03
C ILE A 198 -2.72 9.55 13.57
N THR A 199 -2.45 10.80 13.19
CA THR A 199 -1.29 11.57 13.64
C THR A 199 -1.61 12.32 14.91
N PHE A 200 -0.88 12.00 15.98
CA PHE A 200 -1.00 12.65 17.27
C PHE A 200 -0.25 13.98 17.32
N ALA A 201 -0.66 14.83 18.27
CA ALA A 201 0.06 16.02 18.69
C ALA A 201 0.31 17.05 17.58
N ASP A 202 -0.69 17.37 16.74
CA ASP A 202 -0.62 18.54 15.84
C ASP A 202 -1.00 19.84 16.59
N TYR A 203 -0.29 20.07 17.69
CA TYR A 203 -0.43 21.18 18.62
C TYR A 203 0.79 21.24 19.56
N TYR A 204 0.95 22.36 20.28
CA TYR A 204 2.03 22.49 21.27
C TYR A 204 1.62 21.88 22.62
N GLU A 205 2.32 20.83 23.05
CA GLU A 205 2.28 20.34 24.43
C GLU A 205 3.65 19.73 24.81
N PRO A 206 4.40 20.33 25.76
CA PRO A 206 5.71 19.81 26.15
C PRO A 206 5.64 18.61 27.09
N ASP A 207 4.54 18.35 27.79
CA ASP A 207 4.43 17.24 28.74
C ASP A 207 4.10 15.92 28.05
N LEU A 208 5.09 15.02 27.97
CA LEU A 208 4.91 13.71 27.34
C LEU A 208 3.88 12.84 28.08
N THR A 209 3.61 13.09 29.36
CA THR A 209 2.57 12.39 30.13
C THR A 209 1.17 12.74 29.61
N LYS A 210 0.96 14.01 29.21
CA LYS A 210 -0.32 14.46 28.65
C LYS A 210 -0.49 14.05 27.19
N LEU A 211 0.59 14.08 26.41
CA LEU A 211 0.56 13.50 25.06
C LEU A 211 0.18 12.02 25.12
N ALA A 212 0.88 11.23 25.96
CA ALA A 212 0.57 9.83 26.22
C ALA A 212 -0.87 9.60 26.74
N GLN A 213 -1.47 10.55 27.45
CA GLN A 213 -2.89 10.48 27.84
C GLN A 213 -3.82 10.51 26.62
N VAL A 214 -3.59 11.43 25.68
CA VAL A 214 -4.39 11.53 24.44
C VAL A 214 -4.19 10.29 23.57
N ASP A 215 -2.93 9.85 23.41
CA ASP A 215 -2.60 8.63 22.67
C ASP A 215 -3.38 7.42 23.19
N ARG A 216 -3.35 7.22 24.51
CA ARG A 216 -4.02 6.11 25.19
C ARG A 216 -5.54 6.19 25.05
N LEU A 217 -6.13 7.38 25.16
CA LEU A 217 -7.58 7.56 25.01
C LEU A 217 -8.02 7.13 23.61
N VAL A 218 -7.35 7.60 22.56
CA VAL A 218 -7.70 7.26 21.17
C VAL A 218 -7.42 5.79 20.88
N ALA A 219 -6.29 5.25 21.36
CA ALA A 219 -5.97 3.84 21.23
C ALA A 219 -6.98 2.93 21.94
N GLN A 220 -7.51 3.35 23.10
CA GLN A 220 -8.52 2.61 23.85
C GLN A 220 -9.89 2.66 23.16
N HIS A 221 -10.27 3.82 22.62
CA HIS A 221 -11.56 4.00 21.94
C HIS A 221 -11.66 3.20 20.64
N PHE A 222 -10.57 3.13 19.86
CA PHE A 222 -10.49 2.34 18.62
C PHE A 222 -9.78 0.98 18.78
N ALA A 223 -9.64 0.48 20.00
CA ALA A 223 -8.99 -0.80 20.27
C ALA A 223 -9.63 -1.93 19.45
N GLY A 224 -8.83 -2.77 18.80
CA GLY A 224 -9.34 -3.82 17.92
C GLY A 224 -9.81 -3.36 16.53
N SER A 225 -10.23 -2.11 16.34
CA SER A 225 -10.93 -1.67 15.12
C SER A 225 -10.09 -1.80 13.85
N PRO A 226 -10.62 -2.38 12.75
CA PRO A 226 -9.90 -2.53 11.48
C PRO A 226 -9.79 -1.20 10.72
N VAL A 227 -10.64 -0.20 10.99
CA VAL A 227 -10.55 1.10 10.31
C VAL A 227 -9.26 1.85 10.64
N ILE A 228 -8.61 1.57 11.76
CA ILE A 228 -7.32 2.19 12.09
C ILE A 228 -6.19 1.38 11.44
N LEU A 229 -5.40 2.00 10.56
CA LEU A 229 -4.13 1.45 10.09
C LEU A 229 -3.12 1.44 11.23
N GLY A 230 -2.95 2.60 11.88
CA GLY A 230 -1.98 2.80 12.95
C GLY A 230 -1.97 4.23 13.48
N TYR A 231 -0.93 4.54 14.25
CA TYR A 231 -0.74 5.85 14.87
C TYR A 231 0.62 6.45 14.53
N ASP A 232 0.66 7.66 13.95
CA ASP A 232 1.88 8.47 13.90
C ASP A 232 1.99 9.25 15.22
N LEU A 233 3.09 9.06 15.94
CA LEU A 233 3.29 9.67 17.26
C LEU A 233 3.48 11.19 17.17
N ARG A 234 4.01 11.71 16.05
CA ARG A 234 4.27 13.14 15.83
C ARG A 234 4.66 13.42 14.38
N ASN A 235 3.94 14.34 13.73
CA ASN A 235 4.34 14.92 12.46
C ASN A 235 5.68 15.68 12.58
N GLU A 236 6.65 15.36 11.73
CA GLU A 236 7.96 16.03 11.60
C GLU A 236 8.69 16.32 12.92
N LEU A 237 8.81 15.34 13.83
CA LEU A 237 9.46 15.51 15.14
C LEU A 237 10.88 16.14 15.04
N GLN A 238 11.03 17.39 15.49
CA GLN A 238 12.30 18.11 15.44
C GLN A 238 13.11 18.03 16.75
N LEU A 239 14.43 18.27 16.67
CA LEU A 239 15.33 18.29 17.84
C LEU A 239 14.88 19.23 18.99
N PRO A 240 14.42 20.48 18.75
CA PRO A 240 14.00 21.35 19.84
C PRO A 240 12.91 20.73 20.72
N GLU A 241 11.98 19.99 20.12
CA GLU A 241 10.91 19.29 20.83
C GLU A 241 11.47 18.24 21.78
N LEU A 242 12.36 17.36 21.28
CA LEU A 242 13.08 16.37 22.09
C LEU A 242 13.83 17.02 23.27
N LEU A 243 14.34 18.25 23.10
CA LEU A 243 15.08 18.99 24.12
C LEU A 243 14.20 19.70 25.14
N TYR A 244 13.03 20.24 24.76
CA TYR A 244 12.14 20.95 25.69
C TYR A 244 11.07 20.06 26.34
N SER A 245 10.80 18.87 25.80
CA SER A 245 9.82 17.92 26.33
C SER A 245 10.08 17.58 27.80
N ILE A 246 9.00 17.47 28.58
CA ILE A 246 9.05 17.05 29.98
C ILE A 246 8.86 15.53 30.00
N TYR A 247 9.96 14.80 30.24
CA TYR A 247 9.94 13.33 30.29
C TYR A 247 9.54 12.83 31.69
N PRO A 248 8.60 11.86 31.79
CA PRO A 248 8.27 11.24 33.06
C PRO A 248 9.49 10.51 33.63
N GLY A 249 9.77 10.71 34.92
CA GLY A 249 10.92 10.10 35.62
C GLY A 249 12.25 10.85 35.54
N GLY A 250 12.31 12.05 34.94
CA GLY A 250 13.52 12.91 34.95
C GLY A 250 14.08 13.22 33.55
N PRO A 251 15.18 13.98 33.43
CA PRO A 251 15.70 14.45 32.15
C PRO A 251 16.12 13.31 31.21
N ALA A 252 15.89 13.47 29.90
CA ALA A 252 16.44 12.58 28.87
C ALA A 252 17.95 12.83 28.65
N PRO A 253 18.69 11.94 27.95
CA PRO A 253 20.14 12.09 27.76
C PRO A 253 20.58 13.44 27.19
N LEU A 254 19.88 13.97 26.19
CA LEU A 254 20.14 15.31 25.64
C LEU A 254 19.75 16.48 26.57
N GLN A 255 19.06 16.21 27.68
CA GLN A 255 18.70 17.21 28.70
C GLN A 255 19.69 17.24 29.87
N THR A 256 20.85 16.62 29.70
CA THR A 256 21.98 16.63 30.65
C THR A 256 23.12 17.53 30.14
N ASP A 257 24.05 17.90 31.02
CA ASP A 257 25.24 18.67 30.64
C ASP A 257 26.44 17.81 30.22
N ASP A 258 26.29 16.48 30.12
CA ASP A 258 27.40 15.57 29.78
C ASP A 258 28.04 15.89 28.42
N LEU A 259 27.22 16.21 27.41
CA LEU A 259 27.72 16.64 26.09
C LEU A 259 28.37 18.02 26.11
N ILE A 260 28.01 18.90 27.06
CA ILE A 260 28.66 20.21 27.24
C ILE A 260 30.05 20.00 27.84
N ARG A 261 30.18 19.08 28.80
CA ARG A 261 31.47 18.70 29.37
C ARG A 261 32.37 18.00 28.34
N PHE A 262 31.79 17.29 27.37
CA PHE A 262 32.53 16.61 26.30
C PHE A 262 32.97 17.54 25.16
N TYR A 263 32.06 18.32 24.58
CA TYR A 263 32.31 19.17 23.40
C TYR A 263 32.69 20.63 23.72
N GLY A 264 32.74 20.97 25.00
CA GLY A 264 32.94 22.33 25.49
C GLY A 264 31.68 23.19 25.43
N GLU A 265 31.59 24.15 26.36
CA GLU A 265 30.54 25.15 26.40
C GLU A 265 30.52 26.00 25.12
N LYS A 266 29.33 26.18 24.54
CA LYS A 266 29.09 27.02 23.35
C LYS A 266 28.49 28.38 23.69
N MET A 267 27.81 28.48 24.83
CA MET A 267 27.30 29.74 25.38
C MET A 267 27.19 29.63 26.91
N SER A 268 27.79 30.57 27.63
CA SER A 268 27.80 30.60 29.09
C SER A 268 26.41 30.82 29.69
N GLN A 269 26.21 30.37 30.93
CA GLN A 269 24.95 30.56 31.67
C GLN A 269 24.49 32.02 31.64
N SER A 270 25.40 32.97 31.92
CA SER A 270 25.07 34.41 31.91
C SER A 270 24.70 34.93 30.51
N ALA A 271 25.31 34.39 29.45
CA ALA A 271 24.95 34.74 28.08
C ALA A 271 23.60 34.13 27.66
N VAL A 272 23.28 32.91 28.09
CA VAL A 272 21.95 32.31 27.89
C VAL A 272 20.88 33.09 28.66
N ASP A 273 21.13 33.45 29.92
CA ASP A 273 20.20 34.22 30.75
C ASP A 273 19.94 35.63 30.20
N ALA A 274 20.93 36.22 29.50
CA ALA A 274 20.77 37.49 28.77
C ALA A 274 20.01 37.29 27.46
N TYR A 275 20.39 36.30 26.64
CA TYR A 275 19.73 35.97 25.38
C TYR A 275 18.24 35.66 25.57
N ARG A 276 17.89 34.90 26.63
CA ARG A 276 16.51 34.59 27.01
C ARG A 276 15.65 35.80 27.37
N LYS A 277 16.27 36.93 27.76
CA LYS A 277 15.58 38.19 28.08
C LYS A 277 15.47 39.14 26.88
N GLY A 278 16.13 38.83 25.76
CA GLY A 278 16.08 39.56 24.50
C GLY A 278 15.71 38.62 23.36
N ASP A 279 16.56 38.55 22.33
CA ASP A 279 16.36 37.85 21.04
C ASP A 279 16.02 36.34 21.12
N GLY A 280 16.14 35.74 22.30
CA GLY A 280 15.82 34.34 22.60
C GLY A 280 14.52 34.13 23.38
N ALA A 281 13.78 35.18 23.74
CA ALA A 281 12.58 35.10 24.58
C ALA A 281 11.52 34.12 24.03
N ASP A 282 11.22 34.22 22.73
CA ASP A 282 10.25 33.35 22.05
C ASP A 282 10.84 32.01 21.54
N LYS A 283 12.16 31.82 21.69
CA LYS A 283 12.92 30.65 21.18
C LYS A 283 13.32 29.65 22.25
N ILE A 284 13.34 30.09 23.52
CA ILE A 284 13.63 29.26 24.68
C ILE A 284 12.32 29.10 25.46
N PRO A 285 11.69 27.90 25.45
CA PRO A 285 10.40 27.69 26.08
C PRO A 285 10.36 28.18 27.54
N SER A 286 9.29 28.89 27.88
CA SER A 286 9.17 29.64 29.14
C SER A 286 9.15 28.72 30.38
N HIS A 287 8.71 27.46 30.24
CA HIS A 287 8.67 26.47 31.31
C HIS A 287 10.05 25.96 31.76
N LEU A 288 11.10 26.13 30.95
CA LEU A 288 12.45 25.70 31.31
C LEU A 288 13.00 26.59 32.43
N ASN A 289 13.60 25.99 33.47
CA ASN A 289 14.38 26.77 34.46
C ASN A 289 15.71 27.26 33.86
N ALA A 290 16.45 28.12 34.58
CA ALA A 290 17.70 28.72 34.06
C ALA A 290 18.75 27.66 33.63
N ARG A 291 18.88 26.56 34.38
CA ARG A 291 19.83 25.48 34.05
C ARG A 291 19.37 24.66 32.85
N GLN A 292 18.07 24.37 32.74
CA GLN A 292 17.48 23.70 31.58
C GLN A 292 17.62 24.55 30.31
N ALA A 293 17.36 25.86 30.39
CA ALA A 293 17.56 26.80 29.29
C ALA A 293 19.02 26.83 28.82
N TYR A 294 19.98 26.81 29.75
CA TYR A 294 21.41 26.70 29.42
C TYR A 294 21.76 25.40 28.68
N ILE A 295 21.24 24.25 29.14
CA ILE A 295 21.46 22.97 28.46
C ILE A 295 20.83 22.99 27.06
N TYR A 296 19.56 23.39 26.96
CA TYR A 296 18.81 23.53 25.71
C TYR A 296 19.57 24.36 24.66
N VAL A 297 20.02 25.57 25.01
CA VAL A 297 20.75 26.44 24.07
C VAL A 297 22.11 25.86 23.68
N ASN A 298 22.83 25.20 24.60
CA ASN A 298 24.09 24.56 24.26
C ASN A 298 23.89 23.32 23.37
N MET A 299 22.82 22.55 23.54
CA MET A 299 22.48 21.43 22.66
C MET A 299 22.08 21.89 21.26
N LEU A 300 21.27 22.95 21.14
CA LEU A 300 20.97 23.55 19.85
C LEU A 300 22.25 24.01 19.14
N LYS A 301 23.17 24.70 19.84
CA LYS A 301 24.45 25.12 19.27
C LYS A 301 25.38 23.97 18.88
N LEU A 302 25.32 22.83 19.58
CA LEU A 302 26.04 21.62 19.19
C LEU A 302 25.45 21.01 17.91
N TYR A 303 24.12 20.99 17.80
CA TYR A 303 23.44 20.52 16.61
C TYR A 303 23.69 21.45 15.41
N ASP A 304 23.63 22.77 15.60
CA ASP A 304 24.04 23.75 14.58
C ASP A 304 25.48 23.48 14.10
N GLN A 305 26.40 23.18 15.03
CA GLN A 305 27.78 22.84 14.68
C GLN A 305 27.87 21.52 13.87
N PHE A 306 27.10 20.49 14.26
CA PHE A 306 26.99 19.23 13.52
C PHE A 306 26.42 19.44 12.10
N GLN A 307 25.33 20.18 11.97
CA GLN A 307 24.71 20.52 10.67
C GLN A 307 25.66 21.32 9.77
N ASN A 308 26.44 22.26 10.35
CA ASN A 308 27.48 23.00 9.62
C ASN A 308 28.65 22.10 9.17
N ASP A 309 29.04 21.11 9.98
CA ASP A 309 30.05 20.11 9.58
C ASP A 309 29.54 19.25 8.41
N VAL A 310 28.28 18.76 8.46
CA VAL A 310 27.62 18.02 7.37
C VAL A 310 27.65 18.85 6.09
N TYR A 311 27.13 20.09 6.15
CA TYR A 311 27.07 21.01 5.02
C TYR A 311 28.45 21.29 4.42
N THR A 312 29.44 21.59 5.27
CA THR A 312 30.82 21.91 4.83
C THR A 312 31.47 20.70 4.16
N TRP A 313 31.26 19.50 4.71
CA TRP A 313 31.77 18.26 4.11
C TRP A 313 31.12 17.99 2.75
N VAL A 314 29.80 18.12 2.62
CA VAL A 314 29.08 17.92 1.35
C VAL A 314 29.53 18.93 0.29
N VAL A 315 29.70 20.21 0.65
CA VAL A 315 30.23 21.24 -0.27
C VAL A 315 31.63 20.88 -0.76
N ASN A 316 32.50 20.38 0.13
CA ASN A 316 33.87 19.98 -0.22
C ASN A 316 33.95 18.71 -1.09
N HIS A 317 32.92 17.86 -1.09
CA HIS A 317 32.83 16.63 -1.90
C HIS A 317 31.78 16.72 -3.02
N SER A 318 31.35 17.95 -3.36
CA SER A 318 30.36 18.24 -4.41
C SER A 318 30.80 17.75 -5.80
N ALA A 319 32.10 17.81 -6.11
CA ALA A 319 32.66 17.29 -7.35
C ALA A 319 32.47 15.77 -7.50
N ASP A 320 32.44 15.04 -6.37
CA ASP A 320 32.22 13.60 -6.29
C ASP A 320 30.72 13.22 -6.16
N ARG A 321 29.83 14.23 -6.14
CA ARG A 321 28.38 14.12 -5.89
C ARG A 321 28.00 13.40 -4.58
N GLN A 322 28.83 13.54 -3.55
CA GLN A 322 28.52 12.99 -2.22
C GLN A 322 27.45 13.83 -1.51
N THR A 323 26.71 13.18 -0.62
CA THR A 323 25.51 13.70 0.04
C THR A 323 25.64 13.68 1.56
N ASP A 324 24.68 14.26 2.28
CA ASP A 324 24.54 14.14 3.73
C ASP A 324 24.47 12.68 4.22
N MET A 325 23.88 11.79 3.42
CA MET A 325 23.83 10.34 3.68
C MET A 325 25.23 9.69 3.71
N ASP A 326 26.13 10.15 2.85
CA ASP A 326 27.53 9.70 2.78
C ASP A 326 28.34 10.25 3.97
N TYR A 327 28.12 11.51 4.35
CA TYR A 327 28.74 12.10 5.54
C TYR A 327 28.46 11.24 6.78
N PHE A 328 27.23 10.76 6.97
CA PHE A 328 26.85 9.93 8.11
C PHE A 328 27.56 8.57 8.20
N SER A 329 28.26 8.15 7.14
CA SER A 329 29.10 6.95 7.08
C SER A 329 30.60 7.27 7.03
N SER A 330 30.96 8.56 6.95
CA SER A 330 32.34 9.06 6.85
C SER A 330 33.12 8.93 8.17
N TYR A 331 34.45 8.92 8.09
CA TYR A 331 35.32 8.98 9.25
C TYR A 331 35.16 10.30 10.02
N GLU A 332 34.94 11.41 9.30
CA GLU A 332 34.74 12.76 9.84
C GLU A 332 33.52 12.86 10.76
N SER A 333 32.47 12.05 10.51
CA SER A 333 31.27 12.01 11.36
C SER A 333 31.51 11.37 12.73
N THR A 334 32.55 10.53 12.89
CA THR A 334 32.78 9.77 14.12
C THR A 334 33.00 10.64 15.37
N LYS A 335 33.45 11.90 15.19
CA LYS A 335 33.55 12.90 16.26
C LYS A 335 32.18 13.23 16.90
N TRP A 336 31.08 12.99 16.18
CA TRP A 336 29.71 13.20 16.63
C TRP A 336 29.06 11.96 17.27
N ASN A 337 29.76 10.82 17.36
CA ASN A 337 29.22 9.59 17.95
C ASN A 337 28.61 9.78 19.37
N PRO A 338 29.23 10.52 20.32
CA PRO A 338 28.60 10.84 21.60
C PRO A 338 27.27 11.60 21.48
N PHE A 339 27.19 12.61 20.59
CA PHE A 339 25.95 13.34 20.34
C PHE A 339 24.88 12.42 19.73
N MET A 340 25.23 11.64 18.71
CA MET A 340 24.30 10.71 18.04
C MET A 340 23.81 9.60 18.98
N GLY A 341 24.66 9.13 19.90
CA GLY A 341 24.25 8.17 20.94
C GLY A 341 23.24 8.76 21.92
N ALA A 342 23.46 9.99 22.39
CA ALA A 342 22.51 10.69 23.26
C ALA A 342 21.19 11.04 22.54
N LEU A 343 21.25 11.42 21.27
CA LEU A 343 20.08 11.66 20.41
C LEU A 343 19.27 10.38 20.23
N ASN A 344 19.90 9.26 19.86
CA ASN A 344 19.25 7.96 19.75
C ASN A 344 18.57 7.54 21.06
N ALA A 345 19.26 7.65 22.20
CA ALA A 345 18.69 7.28 23.49
C ALA A 345 17.57 8.24 23.96
N THR A 346 17.59 9.50 23.51
CA THR A 346 16.50 10.47 23.75
C THR A 346 15.27 10.15 22.89
N ILE A 347 15.46 9.82 21.60
CA ILE A 347 14.39 9.38 20.70
C ILE A 347 13.77 8.07 21.18
N GLN A 348 14.58 7.08 21.59
CA GLN A 348 14.05 5.83 22.15
C GLN A 348 13.12 6.12 23.34
N ARG A 349 13.55 6.96 24.28
CA ARG A 349 12.73 7.32 25.44
C ARG A 349 11.47 8.10 25.07
N TYR A 350 11.51 8.93 24.03
CA TYR A 350 10.31 9.59 23.49
C TYR A 350 9.32 8.55 22.95
N ILE A 351 9.80 7.59 22.14
CA ILE A 351 8.98 6.50 21.61
C ILE A 351 8.42 5.65 22.76
N ASP A 352 9.25 5.22 23.71
CA ASP A 352 8.85 4.37 24.85
C ASP A 352 7.64 4.95 25.59
N VAL A 353 7.69 6.24 25.95
CA VAL A 353 6.62 6.90 26.74
C VAL A 353 5.30 6.96 25.98
N ARG A 354 5.34 7.28 24.67
CA ARG A 354 4.15 7.43 23.82
C ARG A 354 3.60 6.06 23.41
N GLN A 355 4.46 5.18 22.89
CA GLN A 355 4.11 3.85 22.41
C GLN A 355 3.62 2.91 23.54
N GLN A 356 4.21 2.97 24.74
CA GLN A 356 3.72 2.19 25.88
C GLN A 356 2.27 2.55 26.24
N ALA A 357 1.90 3.83 26.14
CA ALA A 357 0.54 4.29 26.44
C ALA A 357 -0.49 3.73 25.44
N ILE A 358 -0.11 3.64 24.15
CA ILE A 358 -0.89 2.97 23.09
C ILE A 358 -1.00 1.47 23.35
N PHE A 359 0.13 0.78 23.61
CA PHE A 359 0.16 -0.68 23.76
C PHE A 359 -0.52 -1.19 25.04
N LEU A 360 -0.70 -0.34 26.06
CA LEU A 360 -1.55 -0.63 27.21
C LEU A 360 -3.06 -0.63 26.89
N ALA A 361 -3.46 -0.08 25.74
CA ALA A 361 -4.85 0.03 25.30
C ALA A 361 -5.17 -0.83 24.07
N ASP A 362 -4.29 -0.86 23.07
CA ASP A 362 -4.44 -1.68 21.85
C ASP A 362 -3.09 -2.35 21.49
N PRO A 363 -2.76 -3.48 22.13
CA PRO A 363 -1.49 -4.18 21.93
C PRO A 363 -1.21 -4.51 20.46
N GLY A 364 0.01 -4.24 20.02
CA GLY A 364 0.50 -4.60 18.67
C GLY A 364 -0.04 -3.75 17.53
N ARG A 365 -0.73 -2.63 17.78
CA ARG A 365 -1.09 -1.67 16.72
C ARG A 365 0.17 -1.08 16.07
N LEU A 366 0.13 -0.82 14.77
CA LEU A 366 1.22 -0.13 14.07
C LEU A 366 1.40 1.28 14.63
N THR A 367 2.65 1.66 14.85
CA THR A 367 3.06 3.02 15.23
C THR A 367 4.19 3.51 14.33
N THR A 368 4.30 4.81 14.13
CA THR A 368 5.42 5.44 13.42
C THR A 368 5.75 6.83 13.96
N ILE A 369 6.76 7.50 13.39
CA ILE A 369 7.02 8.93 13.53
C ILE A 369 7.27 9.46 12.13
N GLY A 370 6.46 10.42 11.67
CA GLY A 370 6.66 11.07 10.38
C GLY A 370 7.96 11.88 10.31
N TRP A 371 9.08 11.26 9.90
CA TRP A 371 10.39 11.90 9.91
C TRP A 371 10.71 12.68 8.63
N ASN A 372 11.30 13.88 8.76
CA ASN A 372 11.91 14.63 7.64
C ASN A 372 13.45 14.82 7.77
N ARG A 373 14.06 14.27 8.82
CA ARG A 373 15.50 14.38 9.15
C ARG A 373 16.20 13.01 9.00
N PRO A 374 17.05 12.78 7.98
CA PRO A 374 17.67 11.48 7.75
C PRO A 374 18.58 11.02 8.90
N GLU A 375 19.26 11.97 9.56
CA GLU A 375 20.09 11.72 10.74
C GLU A 375 19.31 11.23 11.96
N MET A 376 17.99 11.49 12.03
CA MET A 376 17.11 11.00 13.09
C MET A 376 16.38 9.73 12.66
N ALA A 377 15.83 9.73 11.44
CA ALA A 377 15.09 8.59 10.88
C ALA A 377 15.92 7.30 10.86
N ARG A 378 17.21 7.39 10.50
CA ARG A 378 18.13 6.24 10.43
C ARG A 378 18.55 5.66 11.79
N LEU A 379 18.18 6.30 12.91
CA LEU A 379 18.69 5.90 14.22
C LEU A 379 18.07 4.58 14.70
N PRO A 380 18.85 3.69 15.35
CA PRO A 380 18.38 2.40 15.84
C PRO A 380 17.12 2.44 16.70
N ALA A 381 16.84 3.54 17.40
CA ALA A 381 15.63 3.72 18.20
C ALA A 381 14.33 3.46 17.42
N ASN A 382 14.30 3.80 16.13
CA ASN A 382 13.14 3.61 15.26
C ASN A 382 12.84 2.13 14.95
N ASN A 383 13.72 1.19 15.33
CA ASN A 383 13.40 -0.25 15.28
C ASN A 383 12.23 -0.64 16.19
N SER A 384 11.89 0.16 17.21
CA SER A 384 10.74 -0.09 18.08
C SER A 384 9.38 0.22 17.42
N LEU A 385 9.34 1.05 16.37
CA LEU A 385 8.11 1.43 15.65
C LEU A 385 7.53 0.26 14.84
N GLY A 386 6.25 0.31 14.46
CA GLY A 386 5.62 -0.71 13.58
C GLY A 386 6.11 -0.66 12.14
N PHE A 387 6.36 0.54 11.62
CA PHE A 387 7.03 0.80 10.35
C PHE A 387 7.92 2.04 10.44
N ILE A 388 8.82 2.22 9.49
CA ILE A 388 9.64 3.42 9.35
C ILE A 388 9.01 4.31 8.29
N SER A 389 8.88 5.59 8.55
CA SER A 389 8.41 6.55 7.56
C SER A 389 9.37 7.69 7.31
N PHE A 390 9.21 8.31 6.12
CA PHE A 390 9.96 9.50 5.73
C PHE A 390 9.12 10.46 4.89
N HIS A 391 9.41 11.75 5.05
CA HIS A 391 8.72 12.89 4.43
C HIS A 391 9.67 13.61 3.48
N ARG A 392 9.21 13.93 2.26
CA ARG A 392 10.09 14.51 1.23
C ARG A 392 9.35 15.40 0.22
N PHE A 393 9.69 16.68 0.25
CA PHE A 393 9.19 17.72 -0.65
C PHE A 393 10.33 18.31 -1.51
N PRO A 394 10.65 17.68 -2.66
CA PRO A 394 11.67 18.19 -3.56
C PRO A 394 11.18 19.39 -4.39
N GLY A 395 12.11 20.02 -5.11
CA GLY A 395 11.76 20.87 -6.24
C GLY A 395 11.31 20.06 -7.47
N ASP A 396 10.80 20.74 -8.49
CA ASP A 396 10.30 20.15 -9.74
C ASP A 396 11.41 19.80 -10.75
N ALA A 397 12.61 19.47 -10.28
CA ALA A 397 13.75 19.07 -11.10
C ALA A 397 14.03 17.56 -10.94
N ALA A 398 14.70 16.96 -11.92
CA ALA A 398 14.93 15.51 -11.92
C ALA A 398 15.87 15.05 -10.79
N GLU A 399 16.82 15.90 -10.39
CA GLU A 399 17.68 15.67 -9.23
C GLU A 399 16.89 15.63 -7.92
N GLY A 400 15.75 16.34 -7.85
CA GLY A 400 14.82 16.29 -6.73
C GLY A 400 14.14 14.92 -6.59
N LEU A 401 13.76 14.30 -7.70
CA LEU A 401 13.33 12.90 -7.74
C LEU A 401 14.49 11.96 -7.39
N ALA A 402 15.66 12.13 -7.99
CA ALA A 402 16.85 11.30 -7.73
C ALA A 402 17.20 11.28 -6.23
N GLY A 403 17.19 12.45 -5.58
CA GLY A 403 17.40 12.58 -4.14
C GLY A 403 16.30 11.92 -3.31
N THR A 404 15.04 12.00 -3.75
CA THR A 404 13.90 11.34 -3.08
C THR A 404 14.00 9.82 -3.12
N LEU A 405 14.30 9.24 -4.30
CA LEU A 405 14.47 7.79 -4.47
C LEU A 405 15.74 7.27 -3.75
N SER A 406 16.82 8.06 -3.77
CA SER A 406 18.06 7.74 -3.05
C SER A 406 17.87 7.77 -1.53
N MET A 407 17.14 8.76 -1.00
CA MET A 407 16.89 8.92 0.43
C MET A 407 16.10 7.74 1.02
N ILE A 408 15.04 7.29 0.33
CA ILE A 408 14.23 6.18 0.84
C ILE A 408 14.96 4.83 0.72
N ASN A 409 15.81 4.65 -0.32
CA ASN A 409 16.76 3.52 -0.42
C ASN A 409 17.76 3.50 0.73
N TYR A 410 18.40 4.65 1.00
CA TYR A 410 19.34 4.81 2.10
C TYR A 410 18.67 4.44 3.42
N LEU A 411 17.48 4.97 3.70
CA LEU A 411 16.74 4.65 4.92
C LEU A 411 16.39 3.16 5.03
N LYS A 412 15.92 2.53 3.94
CA LYS A 412 15.62 1.08 3.90
C LYS A 412 16.84 0.21 4.21
N SER A 413 18.06 0.67 3.91
CA SER A 413 19.29 -0.08 4.21
C SER A 413 19.58 -0.25 5.71
N PHE A 414 19.09 0.64 6.58
CA PHE A 414 19.25 0.55 8.05
C PHE A 414 18.21 -0.36 8.72
N PHE A 415 17.10 -0.65 8.03
CA PHE A 415 15.93 -1.32 8.60
C PHE A 415 15.57 -2.58 7.80
N VAL A 416 16.56 -3.46 7.63
CA VAL A 416 16.42 -4.75 6.94
C VAL A 416 15.31 -5.58 7.59
N GLY A 417 14.33 -6.02 6.79
CA GLY A 417 13.22 -6.81 7.28
C GLY A 417 12.18 -6.01 8.09
N LYS A 418 12.07 -4.70 7.84
CA LYS A 418 11.08 -3.81 8.47
C LYS A 418 10.35 -2.98 7.41
N PRO A 419 9.04 -2.69 7.55
CA PRO A 419 8.31 -1.96 6.52
C PRO A 419 8.78 -0.50 6.46
N VAL A 420 8.97 0.02 5.24
CA VAL A 420 9.36 1.41 4.97
C VAL A 420 8.31 2.07 4.09
N VAL A 421 7.84 3.26 4.50
CA VAL A 421 6.74 4.03 3.90
C VAL A 421 7.20 5.46 3.59
N MET A 422 6.86 6.00 2.43
CA MET A 422 7.02 7.44 2.16
C MET A 422 5.77 8.19 2.66
N GLU A 423 5.70 8.58 3.94
CA GLU A 423 4.49 9.10 4.61
C GLU A 423 4.11 10.54 4.21
N GLU A 424 5.04 11.29 3.62
CA GLU A 424 4.68 12.48 2.85
C GLU A 424 5.57 12.57 1.61
N PHE A 425 4.96 12.69 0.43
CA PHE A 425 5.65 13.14 -0.77
C PHE A 425 4.69 13.86 -1.72
N GLY A 426 5.24 14.75 -2.54
CA GLY A 426 4.50 15.40 -3.61
C GLY A 426 5.36 16.40 -4.34
N TYR A 427 4.81 16.95 -5.42
CA TYR A 427 5.43 17.99 -6.23
C TYR A 427 4.40 19.11 -6.41
N SER A 428 4.72 20.31 -5.90
CA SER A 428 3.80 21.44 -5.96
C SER A 428 3.60 21.91 -7.39
N ASN A 429 2.39 22.39 -7.71
CA ASN A 429 2.12 23.08 -8.96
C ASN A 429 2.52 24.57 -8.95
N ASN A 430 3.26 25.04 -7.95
CA ASN A 430 3.84 26.38 -7.92
C ASN A 430 5.19 26.36 -7.15
N ASP A 431 6.25 26.99 -7.66
CA ASP A 431 7.59 26.99 -7.02
C ASP A 431 7.73 28.03 -5.87
N GLY A 432 6.64 28.72 -5.54
CA GLY A 432 6.58 29.91 -4.68
C GLY A 432 6.59 31.24 -5.45
N LYS A 433 6.82 31.22 -6.77
CA LYS A 433 6.88 32.39 -7.67
C LYS A 433 6.18 32.16 -9.01
N ASN A 434 6.29 30.96 -9.57
CA ASN A 434 5.82 30.57 -10.90
C ASN A 434 5.00 29.28 -10.81
N ASP A 435 4.04 29.11 -11.72
CA ASP A 435 3.28 27.86 -11.83
C ASP A 435 4.10 26.77 -12.53
N ILE A 436 3.99 25.53 -12.03
CA ILE A 436 4.65 24.34 -12.54
C ILE A 436 3.61 23.46 -13.26
N PRO A 437 3.83 23.06 -14.53
CA PRO A 437 2.86 22.30 -15.31
C PRO A 437 2.36 21.01 -14.63
N MET A 438 1.04 20.81 -14.58
CA MET A 438 0.45 19.65 -13.88
C MET A 438 0.81 18.29 -14.49
N LEU A 439 0.99 18.20 -15.81
CA LEU A 439 1.44 16.96 -16.48
C LEU A 439 2.87 16.57 -16.07
N LYS A 440 3.70 17.57 -15.75
CA LYS A 440 5.05 17.38 -15.23
C LYS A 440 4.98 16.76 -13.83
N THR A 441 4.31 17.41 -12.87
CA THR A 441 4.20 16.89 -11.50
C THR A 441 3.52 15.51 -11.45
N ALA A 442 2.52 15.26 -12.29
CA ALA A 442 1.89 13.95 -12.45
C ALA A 442 2.85 12.83 -12.90
N SER A 443 3.86 13.15 -13.70
CA SER A 443 4.92 12.20 -14.10
C SER A 443 5.86 11.89 -12.93
N TYR A 444 6.23 12.91 -12.16
CA TYR A 444 7.06 12.76 -10.96
C TYR A 444 6.40 11.89 -9.89
N GLU A 445 5.12 12.13 -9.60
CA GLU A 445 4.39 11.40 -8.56
C GLU A 445 4.08 9.95 -8.96
N ALA A 446 3.71 9.70 -10.22
CA ALA A 446 3.60 8.35 -10.75
C ALA A 446 4.92 7.57 -10.67
N SER A 447 6.06 8.25 -10.90
CA SER A 447 7.39 7.64 -10.77
C SER A 447 7.70 7.21 -9.32
N VAL A 448 7.28 8.00 -8.32
CA VAL A 448 7.44 7.62 -6.91
C VAL A 448 6.58 6.39 -6.57
N TRP A 449 5.30 6.35 -6.99
CA TRP A 449 4.45 5.18 -6.76
C TRP A 449 5.01 3.90 -7.39
N LEU A 450 5.44 3.98 -8.66
CA LEU A 450 6.03 2.85 -9.38
C LEU A 450 7.33 2.34 -8.75
N PHE A 451 8.16 3.27 -8.25
CA PHE A 451 9.37 2.92 -7.51
C PHE A 451 9.05 2.20 -6.19
N LEU A 452 8.14 2.75 -5.39
CA LEU A 452 7.74 2.17 -4.11
C LEU A 452 7.17 0.75 -4.30
N TYR A 453 6.30 0.56 -5.29
CA TYR A 453 5.72 -0.75 -5.58
C TYR A 453 6.77 -1.76 -6.07
N GLY A 454 7.52 -1.43 -7.13
CA GLY A 454 8.46 -2.35 -7.78
C GLY A 454 9.68 -2.72 -6.91
N ARG A 455 10.11 -1.84 -6.00
CA ARG A 455 11.25 -2.06 -5.09
C ARG A 455 10.85 -2.63 -3.72
N ASN A 456 9.65 -3.21 -3.62
CA ASN A 456 9.07 -3.79 -2.39
C ASN A 456 9.09 -2.83 -1.18
N TYR A 457 8.64 -1.59 -1.36
CA TYR A 457 8.27 -0.76 -0.21
C TYR A 457 6.89 -1.14 0.30
N ALA A 458 6.59 -0.73 1.54
CA ALA A 458 5.31 -0.99 2.17
C ALA A 458 4.20 -0.04 1.68
N GLY A 459 4.57 1.07 1.03
CA GLY A 459 3.67 2.01 0.41
C GLY A 459 4.12 3.46 0.59
N GLY A 460 3.17 4.38 0.50
CA GLY A 460 3.38 5.80 0.74
C GLY A 460 2.08 6.53 1.01
N PHE A 461 2.18 7.80 1.37
CA PHE A 461 1.07 8.72 1.48
C PHE A 461 1.38 9.96 0.66
N LYS A 462 0.59 10.20 -0.39
CA LYS A 462 0.69 11.42 -1.20
C LYS A 462 0.29 12.62 -0.33
N TRP A 463 1.09 13.66 -0.33
CA TRP A 463 0.75 14.97 0.21
C TRP A 463 0.27 15.87 -0.95
N MET A 464 -0.99 16.26 -1.02
CA MET A 464 -2.14 15.83 -0.19
C MET A 464 -3.41 15.75 -1.04
N LEU A 465 -4.57 15.40 -0.45
CA LEU A 465 -5.80 15.24 -1.23
C LEU A 465 -6.24 16.55 -1.89
N ASN A 466 -6.47 17.60 -1.10
CA ASN A 466 -6.94 18.89 -1.58
C ASN A 466 -5.78 19.88 -1.69
N ASN A 467 -5.86 20.86 -2.59
CA ASN A 467 -5.17 22.13 -2.37
C ASN A 467 -5.73 22.81 -1.10
N PHE A 468 -5.05 23.81 -0.56
CA PHE A 468 -5.66 24.68 0.45
C PHE A 468 -5.66 26.14 0.03
N VAL A 469 -6.78 26.81 0.28
CA VAL A 469 -7.01 28.23 -0.02
C VAL A 469 -6.72 29.07 1.21
N GLY A 470 -6.14 30.26 1.01
CA GLY A 470 -5.85 31.21 2.09
C GLY A 470 -4.50 31.02 2.80
N GLY A 471 -3.71 30.01 2.43
CA GLY A 471 -2.32 29.89 2.88
C GLY A 471 -1.42 30.98 2.30
N ALA A 472 -0.45 31.45 3.10
CA ALA A 472 0.48 32.52 2.71
C ALA A 472 1.59 32.05 1.75
N ASN A 473 1.80 30.74 1.60
CA ASN A 473 2.87 30.17 0.77
C ASN A 473 2.29 29.42 -0.45
N PRO A 474 2.35 29.99 -1.66
CA PRO A 474 1.89 29.33 -2.88
C PRO A 474 2.51 27.94 -3.16
N TYR A 475 3.74 27.68 -2.67
CA TYR A 475 4.37 26.36 -2.78
C TYR A 475 3.61 25.31 -1.96
N GLU A 476 3.33 25.57 -0.70
CA GLU A 476 2.57 24.67 0.18
C GLU A 476 1.11 24.50 -0.29
N ASN A 477 0.48 25.59 -0.75
CA ASN A 477 -0.93 25.60 -1.17
C ASN A 477 -1.25 24.62 -2.32
N ASN A 478 -0.27 24.30 -3.16
CA ASN A 478 -0.48 23.72 -4.50
C ASN A 478 -0.06 22.23 -4.67
N PHE A 479 0.17 21.52 -3.57
CA PHE A 479 0.44 20.07 -3.57
C PHE A 479 -0.78 19.17 -3.77
N GLY A 480 -2.00 19.71 -3.73
CA GLY A 480 -3.23 18.92 -3.78
C GLY A 480 -3.41 18.07 -5.04
N LEU A 481 -4.08 16.93 -4.92
CA LEU A 481 -4.62 16.18 -6.07
C LEU A 481 -5.86 16.84 -6.67
N PHE A 482 -6.63 17.56 -5.85
CA PHE A 482 -7.73 18.42 -6.27
C PHE A 482 -7.30 19.90 -6.23
N ASP A 483 -7.76 20.69 -7.20
CA ASP A 483 -7.49 22.12 -7.26
C ASP A 483 -8.37 22.94 -6.28
N ASN A 484 -8.25 24.26 -6.33
CA ASN A 484 -9.01 25.17 -5.46
C ASN A 484 -10.54 25.14 -5.72
N ASN A 485 -10.98 24.55 -6.83
CA ASN A 485 -12.38 24.40 -7.24
C ASN A 485 -12.88 22.95 -7.07
N GLY A 486 -12.09 22.08 -6.43
CA GLY A 486 -12.41 20.66 -6.27
C GLY A 486 -12.32 19.84 -7.56
N GLN A 487 -11.61 20.32 -8.59
CA GLN A 487 -11.38 19.57 -9.83
C GLN A 487 -10.14 18.67 -9.70
N PRO A 488 -10.20 17.41 -10.14
CA PRO A 488 -9.04 16.51 -10.09
C PRO A 488 -7.95 16.98 -11.07
N LYS A 489 -6.72 17.07 -10.58
CA LYS A 489 -5.53 17.36 -11.39
C LYS A 489 -5.00 16.09 -12.07
N PRO A 490 -4.20 16.22 -13.15
CA PRO A 490 -3.47 15.11 -13.79
C PRO A 490 -2.82 14.06 -12.86
N ALA A 491 -2.27 14.47 -11.72
CA ALA A 491 -1.65 13.56 -10.75
C ALA A 491 -2.64 12.61 -10.06
N TYR A 492 -3.91 13.00 -9.93
CA TYR A 492 -4.98 12.13 -9.44
C TYR A 492 -5.21 10.97 -10.41
N PHE A 493 -5.24 11.25 -11.71
CA PHE A 493 -5.45 10.25 -12.75
C PHE A 493 -4.29 9.28 -12.89
N SER A 494 -3.05 9.79 -12.95
CA SER A 494 -1.85 8.95 -13.04
C SER A 494 -1.64 8.12 -11.77
N GLY A 495 -1.89 8.70 -10.59
CA GLY A 495 -1.92 7.99 -9.33
C GLY A 495 -2.94 6.85 -9.33
N ARG A 496 -4.21 7.12 -9.67
CA ARG A 496 -5.27 6.10 -9.72
C ARG A 496 -4.92 4.93 -10.64
N ALA A 497 -4.38 5.20 -11.83
CA ALA A 497 -3.98 4.15 -12.76
C ALA A 497 -2.91 3.21 -12.17
N VAL A 498 -1.87 3.78 -11.53
CA VAL A 498 -0.84 2.99 -10.83
C VAL A 498 -1.45 2.22 -9.65
N LEU A 499 -2.29 2.86 -8.84
CA LEU A 499 -2.85 2.25 -7.62
C LEU A 499 -3.85 1.12 -7.93
N HIS A 500 -4.67 1.22 -8.99
CA HIS A 500 -5.50 0.11 -9.46
C HIS A 500 -4.64 -1.05 -10.00
N MET A 501 -3.59 -0.76 -10.77
CA MET A 501 -2.64 -1.80 -11.23
C MET A 501 -2.00 -2.53 -10.04
N VAL A 502 -1.60 -1.81 -8.98
CA VAL A 502 -1.05 -2.39 -7.74
C VAL A 502 -2.10 -3.20 -6.99
N ALA A 503 -3.34 -2.73 -6.90
CA ALA A 503 -4.42 -3.45 -6.22
C ALA A 503 -4.79 -4.78 -6.93
N ALA A 504 -4.75 -4.79 -8.27
CA ALA A 504 -4.90 -5.99 -9.09
C ALA A 504 -3.70 -6.96 -9.02
N ASN A 505 -2.53 -6.49 -8.56
CA ASN A 505 -1.28 -7.24 -8.52
C ASN A 505 -0.67 -7.22 -7.11
N PRO A 506 -1.15 -8.03 -6.16
CA PRO A 506 -0.66 -8.01 -4.78
C PRO A 506 0.80 -8.47 -4.65
N GLN A 507 1.32 -9.24 -5.61
CA GLN A 507 2.72 -9.68 -5.63
C GLN A 507 3.64 -8.56 -6.14
N VAL A 508 4.83 -8.44 -5.56
CA VAL A 508 5.85 -7.48 -6.04
C VAL A 508 6.27 -7.87 -7.46
N GLY A 509 6.23 -6.92 -8.39
CA GLY A 509 6.72 -7.14 -9.74
C GLY A 509 6.99 -5.85 -10.51
N GLY A 510 7.93 -5.93 -11.44
CA GLY A 510 8.29 -4.86 -12.37
C GLY A 510 9.27 -3.81 -11.84
N ASP A 511 9.97 -3.17 -12.77
CA ASP A 511 10.97 -2.13 -12.51
C ASP A 511 11.08 -1.18 -13.72
N PHE A 512 11.73 -0.03 -13.51
CA PHE A 512 12.02 0.91 -14.58
C PHE A 512 12.99 0.29 -15.60
N GLN A 513 12.53 0.13 -16.84
CA GLN A 513 13.39 -0.13 -17.99
C GLN A 513 14.16 1.13 -18.40
N ARG A 514 13.58 2.30 -18.10
CA ARG A 514 14.17 3.62 -18.31
C ARG A 514 13.61 4.58 -17.27
N LEU A 515 14.49 5.38 -16.66
CA LEU A 515 14.14 6.56 -15.88
C LEU A 515 15.31 7.53 -16.01
N GLU A 516 15.13 8.55 -16.86
CA GLU A 516 16.19 9.44 -17.36
C GLU A 516 15.67 10.87 -17.53
N THR A 517 16.53 11.79 -17.98
CA THR A 517 16.22 13.20 -18.20
C THR A 517 16.60 13.65 -19.60
N PHE A 518 15.76 14.42 -20.29
CA PHE A 518 16.12 14.98 -21.60
C PHE A 518 16.85 16.34 -21.52
N ASP A 519 16.58 17.11 -20.48
CA ASP A 519 16.99 18.51 -20.28
C ASP A 519 17.43 18.81 -18.82
N GLY A 520 17.53 17.78 -17.97
CA GLY A 520 17.73 17.88 -16.51
C GLY A 520 16.46 18.21 -15.69
N VAL A 521 15.38 18.65 -16.34
CA VAL A 521 14.18 19.22 -15.70
C VAL A 521 12.93 18.39 -15.96
N THR A 522 12.92 17.59 -17.02
CA THR A 522 11.81 16.80 -17.53
C THR A 522 12.22 15.34 -17.58
N ILE A 523 11.59 14.52 -16.75
CA ILE A 523 11.85 13.08 -16.71
C ILE A 523 11.17 12.33 -17.85
N SER A 524 11.81 11.26 -18.29
CA SER A 524 11.31 10.27 -19.24
C SER A 524 11.38 8.90 -18.57
N TYR A 525 10.26 8.19 -18.49
CA TYR A 525 10.25 6.86 -17.92
C TYR A 525 9.50 5.81 -18.76
N MET A 526 9.96 4.58 -18.59
CA MET A 526 9.32 3.35 -19.02
C MET A 526 9.46 2.35 -17.88
N TRP A 527 8.34 1.90 -17.34
CA TRP A 527 8.27 0.90 -16.28
C TRP A 527 7.50 -0.31 -16.79
N SER A 528 7.93 -1.52 -16.41
CA SER A 528 7.28 -2.74 -16.86
C SER A 528 7.35 -3.89 -15.87
N SER A 529 6.25 -4.63 -15.75
CA SER A 529 6.18 -5.99 -15.19
C SER A 529 5.97 -7.02 -16.32
N ASN A 530 5.59 -8.26 -15.98
CA ASN A 530 5.15 -9.24 -16.98
C ASN A 530 3.87 -8.77 -17.71
N ASN A 531 2.92 -8.22 -16.96
CA ASN A 531 1.55 -7.92 -17.36
C ASN A 531 1.17 -6.43 -17.37
N ALA A 532 2.15 -5.53 -17.31
CA ALA A 532 1.92 -4.08 -17.34
C ALA A 532 3.05 -3.29 -18.03
N ARG A 533 2.69 -2.16 -18.65
CA ARG A 533 3.57 -1.14 -19.25
C ARG A 533 3.06 0.25 -18.86
N LEU A 534 3.94 1.05 -18.28
CA LEU A 534 3.63 2.41 -17.84
C LEU A 534 4.74 3.36 -18.27
N GLY A 535 4.38 4.53 -18.77
CA GLY A 535 5.34 5.53 -19.27
C GLY A 535 4.76 6.93 -19.22
N ASN A 536 5.53 7.92 -19.69
CA ASN A 536 5.06 9.31 -19.79
C ASN A 536 5.31 10.01 -21.14
N GLY A 537 5.68 9.26 -22.18
CA GLY A 537 5.85 9.80 -23.54
C GLY A 537 4.52 10.21 -24.21
N SER A 538 4.61 11.04 -25.24
CA SER A 538 3.50 11.33 -26.17
C SER A 538 3.05 10.09 -26.97
N ASP A 539 3.98 9.15 -27.16
CA ASP A 539 3.85 8.01 -28.04
C ASP A 539 4.54 6.77 -27.45
N PHE A 540 4.02 5.60 -27.80
CA PHE A 540 4.62 4.30 -27.53
C PHE A 540 4.16 3.27 -28.56
N ASN A 541 4.98 2.27 -28.83
CA ASN A 541 4.64 1.15 -29.70
C ASN A 541 5.42 -0.11 -29.24
N ASP A 542 4.71 -1.18 -28.93
CA ASP A 542 5.24 -2.53 -28.95
C ASP A 542 4.26 -3.50 -29.64
N GLN A 543 4.59 -4.79 -29.69
CA GLN A 543 3.78 -5.80 -30.39
C GLN A 543 2.33 -5.91 -29.89
N ARG A 544 2.03 -5.46 -28.66
CA ARG A 544 0.70 -5.56 -28.04
C ARG A 544 -0.13 -4.31 -28.18
N PHE A 545 0.50 -3.13 -28.24
CA PHE A 545 -0.25 -1.89 -28.38
C PHE A 545 0.59 -0.72 -28.92
N GLN A 546 -0.13 0.18 -29.57
CA GLN A 546 0.33 1.51 -29.95
C GLN A 546 -0.43 2.55 -29.13
N LEU A 547 0.26 3.60 -28.68
CA LEU A 547 -0.32 4.72 -27.95
C LEU A 547 0.14 6.03 -28.59
N GLN A 548 -0.79 6.97 -28.74
CA GLN A 548 -0.54 8.33 -29.19
C GLN A 548 -1.44 9.29 -28.42
N GLN A 549 -0.88 10.28 -27.72
CA GLN A 549 -1.65 11.29 -26.98
C GLN A 549 -1.10 12.69 -27.25
N SER A 550 -1.94 13.71 -27.01
CA SER A 550 -1.69 15.10 -27.42
C SER A 550 -0.55 15.82 -26.67
N ALA A 551 0.02 15.21 -25.63
CA ALA A 551 1.10 15.77 -24.83
C ALA A 551 1.97 14.68 -24.20
N VAL A 552 3.20 15.05 -23.81
CA VAL A 552 4.05 14.24 -22.92
C VAL A 552 3.39 14.22 -21.53
N ALA A 553 2.82 13.07 -21.16
CA ALA A 553 2.00 12.89 -19.96
C ALA A 553 1.98 11.41 -19.52
N PRO A 554 1.71 11.08 -18.25
CA PRO A 554 1.62 9.70 -17.81
C PRO A 554 0.55 8.90 -18.56
N TRP A 555 0.84 7.63 -18.82
CA TRP A 555 -0.10 6.65 -19.34
C TRP A 555 0.18 5.27 -18.75
N SER A 556 -0.81 4.39 -18.82
CA SER A 556 -0.75 3.06 -18.22
C SER A 556 -1.56 2.07 -19.04
N VAL A 557 -0.96 0.92 -19.36
CA VAL A 557 -1.63 -0.24 -19.95
C VAL A 557 -1.23 -1.47 -19.15
N TRP A 558 -2.18 -2.16 -18.55
CA TRP A 558 -1.96 -3.42 -17.84
C TRP A 558 -3.06 -4.41 -18.15
N TRP A 559 -2.80 -5.70 -18.05
CA TRP A 559 -3.74 -6.75 -18.40
C TRP A 559 -3.77 -7.84 -17.34
N SER A 560 -4.86 -8.61 -17.31
CA SER A 560 -4.85 -9.93 -16.66
C SER A 560 -3.80 -10.78 -17.37
N ASP A 561 -3.30 -11.84 -16.74
CA ASP A 561 -2.60 -12.88 -17.51
C ASP A 561 -3.50 -13.41 -18.65
N ASP A 562 -2.96 -14.31 -19.51
CA ASP A 562 -3.74 -15.06 -20.53
C ASP A 562 -4.98 -15.79 -19.94
N ASN A 563 -5.05 -15.80 -18.61
CA ASN A 563 -6.17 -15.78 -17.69
C ASN A 563 -7.58 -15.44 -18.23
N ASP A 564 -7.89 -14.15 -18.22
CA ASP A 564 -9.27 -13.63 -18.11
C ASP A 564 -9.66 -12.63 -19.22
N GLY A 565 -8.71 -12.26 -20.08
CA GLY A 565 -8.95 -11.46 -21.28
C GLY A 565 -9.28 -9.99 -21.02
N GLU A 566 -8.84 -9.43 -19.90
CA GLU A 566 -9.06 -8.02 -19.54
C GLU A 566 -7.78 -7.20 -19.69
N VAL A 567 -7.86 -6.07 -20.40
CA VAL A 567 -6.78 -5.09 -20.50
C VAL A 567 -7.32 -3.70 -20.16
N TRP A 568 -6.65 -3.07 -19.20
CA TRP A 568 -6.95 -1.73 -18.71
C TRP A 568 -6.05 -0.70 -19.37
N VAL A 569 -6.63 0.45 -19.71
CA VAL A 569 -5.95 1.56 -20.38
C VAL A 569 -6.31 2.86 -19.67
N SER A 570 -5.31 3.68 -19.35
CA SER A 570 -5.51 5.05 -18.86
C SER A 570 -4.48 6.01 -19.47
N THR A 571 -4.93 7.18 -19.90
CA THR A 571 -4.07 8.26 -20.40
C THR A 571 -4.33 9.56 -19.63
N THR A 572 -3.29 10.38 -19.49
CA THR A 572 -3.38 11.68 -18.79
C THR A 572 -3.47 12.86 -19.79
N ALA A 573 -3.34 12.60 -21.09
CA ALA A 573 -3.74 13.50 -22.17
C ALA A 573 -4.71 12.77 -23.13
N ALA A 574 -5.43 13.55 -23.95
CA ALA A 574 -6.37 13.00 -24.93
C ALA A 574 -5.61 12.31 -26.07
N GLY A 575 -6.08 11.15 -26.52
CA GLY A 575 -5.30 10.33 -27.44
C GLY A 575 -6.05 9.15 -28.05
N ASN A 576 -5.29 8.31 -28.76
CA ASN A 576 -5.71 7.02 -29.25
C ASN A 576 -4.80 5.93 -28.66
N VAL A 577 -5.39 4.79 -28.30
CA VAL A 577 -4.67 3.56 -27.98
C VAL A 577 -5.19 2.44 -28.86
N THR A 578 -4.31 1.84 -29.65
CA THR A 578 -4.61 0.68 -30.50
C THR A 578 -4.07 -0.56 -29.79
N LEU A 579 -4.95 -1.48 -29.43
CA LEU A 579 -4.62 -2.73 -28.76
C LEU A 579 -4.64 -3.87 -29.79
N ASP A 580 -3.54 -4.61 -29.91
CA ASP A 580 -3.47 -5.84 -30.71
C ASP A 580 -3.91 -7.02 -29.83
N MET A 581 -5.19 -7.38 -29.95
CA MET A 581 -5.81 -8.42 -29.13
C MET A 581 -5.16 -9.81 -29.31
N PRO A 582 -4.72 -10.24 -30.51
CA PRO A 582 -3.96 -11.48 -30.69
C PRO A 582 -2.63 -11.52 -29.92
N SER A 583 -1.89 -10.40 -29.86
CA SER A 583 -0.61 -10.33 -29.15
C SER A 583 -0.76 -10.08 -27.65
N LEU A 584 -1.87 -9.49 -27.21
CA LEU A 584 -2.22 -9.33 -25.80
C LEU A 584 -2.68 -10.65 -25.17
N PHE A 585 -3.47 -11.45 -25.89
CA PHE A 585 -4.03 -12.69 -25.36
C PHE A 585 -3.95 -13.82 -26.39
N ALA A 586 -3.05 -14.79 -26.14
CA ALA A 586 -2.81 -15.90 -27.07
C ALA A 586 -4.05 -16.79 -27.35
N GLY A 587 -5.05 -16.75 -26.45
CA GLY A 587 -6.33 -17.45 -26.60
C GLY A 587 -7.46 -16.61 -27.19
N TRP A 588 -7.25 -15.38 -27.66
CA TRP A 588 -8.35 -14.53 -28.10
C TRP A 588 -9.12 -15.11 -29.30
N LYS A 589 -10.45 -15.16 -29.18
CA LYS A 589 -11.33 -15.67 -30.24
C LYS A 589 -11.56 -14.57 -31.28
N GLN A 590 -10.88 -14.64 -32.43
CA GLN A 590 -11.15 -13.73 -33.56
C GLN A 590 -12.65 -13.75 -33.91
N GLY A 591 -13.22 -12.58 -34.15
CA GLY A 591 -14.66 -12.39 -34.34
C GLY A 591 -15.46 -12.17 -33.05
N ALA A 592 -15.01 -12.63 -31.88
CA ALA A 592 -15.76 -12.48 -30.62
C ALA A 592 -16.06 -11.02 -30.24
N ASP A 593 -17.16 -10.82 -29.53
CA ASP A 593 -17.60 -9.51 -29.05
C ASP A 593 -16.64 -8.98 -27.99
N ILE A 594 -16.18 -7.75 -28.17
CA ILE A 594 -15.32 -7.04 -27.21
C ILE A 594 -16.18 -6.04 -26.48
N VAL A 595 -16.09 -6.03 -25.16
CA VAL A 595 -16.81 -5.08 -24.30
C VAL A 595 -15.80 -4.07 -23.77
N VAL A 596 -16.00 -2.79 -24.08
CA VAL A 596 -15.21 -1.71 -23.50
C VAL A 596 -16.08 -0.95 -22.51
N THR A 597 -15.70 -0.98 -21.24
CA THR A 597 -16.32 -0.22 -20.16
C THR A 597 -15.35 0.81 -19.61
N THR A 598 -15.88 1.80 -18.90
CA THR A 598 -15.08 2.78 -18.16
C THR A 598 -15.37 2.75 -16.67
N ALA A 599 -14.44 3.27 -15.86
CA ALA A 599 -14.58 3.34 -14.40
C ALA A 599 -15.72 4.26 -13.93
N SER A 600 -16.40 4.97 -14.83
CA SER A 600 -17.65 5.70 -14.57
C SER A 600 -18.92 4.90 -14.94
N GLY A 601 -18.79 3.60 -15.19
CA GLY A 601 -19.87 2.66 -15.50
C GLY A 601 -20.38 2.70 -16.94
N GLY A 602 -19.82 3.57 -17.78
CA GLY A 602 -20.25 3.71 -19.18
C GLY A 602 -19.64 2.63 -20.10
N GLN A 603 -20.38 2.24 -21.13
CA GLN A 603 -19.75 1.62 -22.32
C GLN A 603 -19.03 2.69 -23.14
N ALA A 604 -17.79 2.43 -23.54
CA ALA A 604 -17.03 3.33 -24.42
C ALA A 604 -17.11 2.87 -25.87
N ALA A 605 -17.18 3.84 -26.79
CA ALA A 605 -17.06 3.56 -28.22
C ALA A 605 -15.60 3.20 -28.58
N PHE A 606 -15.45 2.22 -29.45
CA PHE A 606 -14.17 1.78 -30.01
C PHE A 606 -14.34 1.41 -31.48
N ASN A 607 -13.26 1.48 -32.26
CA ASN A 607 -13.22 0.95 -33.61
C ASN A 607 -12.49 -0.40 -33.61
N ARG A 608 -13.05 -1.40 -34.27
CA ARG A 608 -12.43 -2.72 -34.44
C ARG A 608 -11.97 -2.89 -35.88
N LEU A 609 -10.76 -3.38 -36.08
CA LEU A 609 -10.19 -3.71 -37.39
C LEU A 609 -10.25 -5.22 -37.65
N GLU A 610 -10.17 -5.62 -38.93
CA GLU A 610 -10.32 -7.03 -39.37
C GLU A 610 -9.19 -7.96 -38.84
N ASN A 611 -8.00 -7.40 -38.67
CA ASN A 611 -6.84 -8.07 -38.05
C ASN A 611 -7.02 -8.33 -36.53
N GLY A 612 -8.02 -7.71 -35.92
CA GLY A 612 -8.31 -7.84 -34.49
C GLY A 612 -7.81 -6.68 -33.63
N GLU A 613 -7.20 -5.64 -34.21
CA GLU A 613 -6.87 -4.43 -33.47
C GLU A 613 -8.13 -3.69 -32.96
N VAL A 614 -8.04 -3.15 -31.75
CA VAL A 614 -9.07 -2.31 -31.11
C VAL A 614 -8.52 -0.92 -30.87
N ILE A 615 -9.13 0.09 -31.49
CA ILE A 615 -8.75 1.51 -31.35
C ILE A 615 -9.70 2.19 -30.37
N LEU A 616 -9.16 2.61 -29.22
CA LEU A 616 -9.83 3.40 -28.20
C LEU A 616 -9.52 4.89 -28.41
N GLN A 617 -10.54 5.75 -28.37
CA GLN A 617 -10.36 7.20 -28.22
C GLN A 617 -10.32 7.55 -26.74
N THR A 618 -9.12 7.76 -26.19
CA THR A 618 -8.91 7.95 -24.76
C THR A 618 -9.06 9.41 -24.34
N GLN A 619 -9.74 9.64 -23.22
CA GLN A 619 -9.87 10.95 -22.58
C GLN A 619 -8.97 11.05 -21.34
N PRO A 620 -8.43 12.24 -21.02
CA PRO A 620 -7.63 12.45 -19.81
C PRO A 620 -8.41 12.03 -18.57
N GLY A 621 -7.86 11.08 -17.81
CA GLY A 621 -8.46 10.69 -16.53
C GLY A 621 -9.67 9.78 -16.61
N GLU A 622 -10.00 9.22 -17.77
CA GLU A 622 -10.86 8.03 -17.83
C GLU A 622 -9.99 6.75 -17.70
N LEU A 623 -10.54 5.73 -17.05
CA LEU A 623 -9.94 4.38 -16.99
C LEU A 623 -10.84 3.45 -17.78
N TYR A 624 -10.31 2.89 -18.86
CA TYR A 624 -10.98 1.94 -19.73
C TYR A 624 -10.61 0.51 -19.32
N ASN A 625 -11.58 -0.40 -19.36
CA ASN A 625 -11.34 -1.85 -19.36
C ASN A 625 -11.86 -2.41 -20.68
N VAL A 626 -11.01 -3.13 -21.40
CA VAL A 626 -11.36 -3.87 -22.61
C VAL A 626 -11.40 -5.35 -22.23
N LYS A 627 -12.62 -5.90 -22.15
CA LYS A 627 -12.84 -7.32 -21.91
C LYS A 627 -13.05 -8.05 -23.23
N ALA A 628 -12.25 -9.10 -23.43
CA ALA A 628 -12.14 -9.84 -24.67
C ALA A 628 -12.29 -11.36 -24.40
N PRO A 629 -13.36 -12.00 -24.89
CA PRO A 629 -13.57 -13.43 -24.67
C PRO A 629 -12.41 -14.29 -25.22
N LEU A 630 -11.88 -15.14 -24.34
CA LEU A 630 -10.79 -16.05 -24.66
C LEU A 630 -11.33 -17.46 -24.92
N ASN A 631 -10.89 -18.08 -26.00
CA ASN A 631 -11.05 -19.51 -26.24
C ASN A 631 -10.08 -20.27 -25.33
N ARG A 632 -10.58 -20.70 -24.17
CA ARG A 632 -9.80 -21.52 -23.24
C ARG A 632 -9.75 -22.95 -23.74
N VAL A 633 -8.64 -23.33 -24.34
CA VAL A 633 -8.44 -24.68 -24.91
C VAL A 633 -8.76 -25.79 -23.91
N ALA A 634 -8.46 -25.59 -22.62
CA ALA A 634 -8.79 -26.55 -21.56
C ALA A 634 -10.30 -26.82 -21.41
N PHE A 635 -11.19 -25.87 -21.73
CA PHE A 635 -12.65 -26.04 -21.64
C PHE A 635 -13.28 -26.52 -22.95
N ASN A 636 -12.49 -26.72 -24.01
CA ASN A 636 -12.96 -27.41 -25.19
C ASN A 636 -12.96 -28.93 -24.95
N ARG A 637 -13.93 -29.64 -25.54
CA ARG A 637 -13.96 -31.10 -25.54
C ARG A 637 -12.63 -31.66 -26.04
N ALA A 638 -12.02 -32.51 -25.23
CA ALA A 638 -10.78 -33.21 -25.52
C ALA A 638 -11.06 -34.62 -26.08
N GLU A 639 -10.04 -35.20 -26.70
CA GLU A 639 -10.01 -36.63 -27.02
C GLU A 639 -9.57 -37.44 -25.78
N PRO A 640 -9.94 -38.74 -25.68
CA PRO A 640 -9.47 -39.60 -24.59
C PRO A 640 -7.94 -39.68 -24.56
N ARG A 641 -7.33 -39.32 -23.42
CA ARG A 641 -5.88 -39.44 -23.22
C ARG A 641 -5.44 -40.91 -23.21
N THR A 642 -4.34 -41.16 -23.93
CA THR A 642 -3.71 -42.48 -24.09
C THR A 642 -2.25 -42.50 -23.62
N ASP A 643 -1.74 -41.36 -23.14
CA ASP A 643 -0.36 -41.14 -22.72
C ASP A 643 -0.11 -41.47 -21.24
N THR A 644 -1.16 -41.58 -20.44
CA THR A 644 -1.15 -42.04 -19.04
C THR A 644 -2.08 -43.24 -18.85
N THR A 645 -1.68 -44.17 -18.00
CA THR A 645 -2.50 -45.33 -17.61
C THR A 645 -3.45 -45.04 -16.44
N ASP A 646 -3.26 -43.91 -15.74
CA ASP A 646 -4.15 -43.43 -14.69
C ASP A 646 -4.93 -42.22 -15.19
N ASN A 647 -5.95 -42.51 -16.00
CA ASN A 647 -6.86 -41.54 -16.58
C ASN A 647 -8.28 -42.11 -16.67
N THR A 648 -9.28 -41.25 -16.54
CA THR A 648 -10.69 -41.53 -16.84
C THR A 648 -11.22 -40.45 -17.77
N PHE A 649 -11.72 -40.85 -18.94
CA PHE A 649 -12.40 -39.95 -19.87
C PHE A 649 -13.91 -39.98 -19.63
N PHE A 650 -14.50 -38.80 -19.48
CA PHE A 650 -15.93 -38.60 -19.25
C PHE A 650 -16.61 -38.11 -20.55
N PRO A 651 -17.29 -38.98 -21.32
CA PRO A 651 -17.93 -38.59 -22.58
C PRO A 651 -19.09 -37.59 -22.40
N GLU A 652 -19.68 -37.53 -21.20
CA GLU A 652 -20.76 -36.62 -20.81
C GLU A 652 -20.35 -35.15 -21.05
N THR A 653 -19.19 -34.76 -20.53
CA THR A 653 -18.62 -33.42 -20.71
C THR A 653 -17.59 -33.37 -21.83
N GLY A 654 -16.90 -34.48 -22.10
CA GLY A 654 -15.82 -34.61 -23.08
C GLY A 654 -14.44 -34.26 -22.52
N HIS A 655 -14.18 -34.58 -21.25
CA HIS A 655 -12.94 -34.23 -20.56
C HIS A 655 -12.26 -35.43 -19.87
N ASN A 656 -10.94 -35.31 -19.70
CA ASN A 656 -10.10 -36.29 -19.01
C ASN A 656 -9.89 -35.91 -17.54
N LEU A 657 -9.75 -36.91 -16.68
CA LEU A 657 -9.37 -36.77 -15.28
C LEU A 657 -8.22 -37.74 -15.00
N SER A 658 -7.05 -37.21 -14.68
CA SER A 658 -5.82 -37.98 -14.54
C SER A 658 -5.14 -37.74 -13.18
N ASN A 659 -4.17 -38.59 -12.86
CA ASN A 659 -3.15 -38.34 -11.84
C ASN A 659 -3.75 -37.95 -10.46
N ILE A 660 -3.10 -37.01 -9.77
CA ILE A 660 -3.45 -36.59 -8.41
C ILE A 660 -4.87 -36.01 -8.27
N PHE A 661 -5.42 -35.40 -9.32
CA PHE A 661 -6.81 -34.93 -9.30
C PHE A 661 -7.80 -36.09 -9.43
N LYS A 662 -7.49 -37.13 -10.22
CA LYS A 662 -8.28 -38.37 -10.22
C LYS A 662 -8.25 -39.04 -8.85
N ASP A 663 -7.06 -39.26 -8.30
CA ASP A 663 -6.88 -39.85 -6.97
C ASP A 663 -7.62 -39.06 -5.87
N TYR A 664 -7.66 -37.73 -5.95
CA TYR A 664 -8.39 -36.91 -4.99
C TYR A 664 -9.90 -37.00 -5.20
N TRP A 665 -10.38 -36.86 -6.43
CA TRP A 665 -11.80 -36.97 -6.80
C TRP A 665 -12.39 -38.31 -6.34
N GLU A 666 -11.74 -39.42 -6.67
CA GLU A 666 -12.18 -40.78 -6.32
C GLU A 666 -12.24 -41.02 -4.80
N ARG A 667 -11.29 -40.44 -4.02
CA ARG A 667 -11.21 -40.66 -2.56
C ARG A 667 -12.07 -39.73 -1.73
N LYS A 668 -12.45 -38.54 -2.24
CA LYS A 668 -13.03 -37.47 -1.41
C LYS A 668 -14.50 -37.13 -1.67
N GLY A 669 -15.10 -37.66 -2.74
CA GLY A 669 -16.54 -37.51 -2.95
C GLY A 669 -17.05 -37.79 -4.36
N GLY A 670 -16.15 -37.92 -5.34
CA GLY A 670 -16.47 -38.29 -6.71
C GLY A 670 -17.54 -37.41 -7.35
N LEU A 671 -18.38 -38.06 -8.17
CA LEU A 671 -19.41 -37.40 -8.95
C LEU A 671 -20.44 -36.65 -8.09
N ALA A 672 -20.82 -37.20 -6.92
CA ALA A 672 -21.85 -36.61 -6.06
C ALA A 672 -21.43 -35.26 -5.46
N ILE A 673 -20.14 -35.09 -5.17
CA ILE A 673 -19.61 -33.89 -4.52
C ILE A 673 -19.02 -32.92 -5.55
N TYR A 674 -18.25 -33.40 -6.52
CA TYR A 674 -17.53 -32.52 -7.45
C TYR A 674 -18.24 -32.34 -8.80
N GLY A 675 -19.09 -33.28 -9.19
CA GLY A 675 -19.57 -33.40 -10.56
C GLY A 675 -18.51 -33.91 -11.53
N PHE A 676 -18.83 -33.86 -12.82
CA PHE A 676 -17.90 -34.17 -13.90
C PHE A 676 -16.79 -33.12 -14.04
N PRO A 677 -15.61 -33.46 -14.58
CA PRO A 677 -14.65 -32.45 -15.06
C PRO A 677 -15.26 -31.66 -16.23
N ILE A 678 -15.11 -30.34 -16.21
CA ILE A 678 -15.56 -29.41 -17.26
C ILE A 678 -14.38 -28.67 -17.92
N SER A 679 -13.15 -29.05 -17.56
CA SER A 679 -11.93 -28.66 -18.25
C SER A 679 -10.91 -29.81 -18.19
N GLU A 680 -9.90 -29.77 -19.04
CA GLU A 680 -8.62 -30.44 -18.82
C GLU A 680 -7.82 -29.74 -17.69
N GLU A 681 -6.70 -30.33 -17.28
CA GLU A 681 -5.71 -29.67 -16.41
C GLU A 681 -5.02 -28.49 -17.14
N PHE A 682 -4.94 -27.32 -16.52
CA PHE A 682 -4.21 -26.15 -17.05
C PHE A 682 -3.59 -25.28 -15.94
N LEU A 683 -2.82 -24.25 -16.29
CA LEU A 683 -2.20 -23.36 -15.31
C LEU A 683 -3.09 -22.14 -14.99
N GLU A 684 -3.40 -21.92 -13.72
CA GLU A 684 -4.05 -20.68 -13.23
C GLU A 684 -3.34 -20.18 -11.97
N ASN A 685 -2.96 -18.89 -11.96
CA ASN A 685 -2.30 -18.22 -10.83
C ASN A 685 -1.04 -18.94 -10.30
N GLY A 686 -0.30 -19.62 -11.17
CA GLY A 686 0.92 -20.38 -10.83
C GLY A 686 0.70 -21.82 -10.38
N TYR A 687 -0.54 -22.26 -10.21
CA TYR A 687 -0.90 -23.65 -9.86
C TYR A 687 -1.49 -24.39 -11.05
N THR A 688 -1.27 -25.71 -11.11
CA THR A 688 -2.08 -26.57 -12.00
C THR A 688 -3.47 -26.64 -11.41
N VAL A 689 -4.50 -26.39 -12.22
CA VAL A 689 -5.90 -26.41 -11.83
C VAL A 689 -6.73 -27.25 -12.78
N GLN A 690 -7.86 -27.75 -12.29
CA GLN A 690 -8.91 -28.35 -13.11
C GLN A 690 -10.28 -27.94 -12.58
N TYR A 691 -11.19 -27.58 -13.48
CA TYR A 691 -12.56 -27.24 -13.13
C TYR A 691 -13.47 -28.46 -13.27
N PHE A 692 -14.35 -28.62 -12.29
CA PHE A 692 -15.44 -29.57 -12.25
C PHE A 692 -16.75 -28.80 -12.20
N GLU A 693 -17.90 -29.46 -12.33
CA GLU A 693 -19.19 -28.76 -12.31
C GLU A 693 -19.42 -27.97 -11.01
N ARG A 694 -18.99 -28.51 -9.86
CA ARG A 694 -19.27 -27.99 -8.51
C ARG A 694 -18.03 -27.44 -7.79
N ALA A 695 -16.82 -27.65 -8.32
CA ALA A 695 -15.57 -27.31 -7.65
C ALA A 695 -14.44 -26.94 -8.63
N ARG A 696 -13.38 -26.28 -8.13
CA ARG A 696 -12.08 -26.14 -8.80
C ARG A 696 -11.02 -26.79 -7.93
N PHE A 697 -10.19 -27.67 -8.51
CA PHE A 697 -9.06 -28.26 -7.83
C PHE A 697 -7.79 -27.46 -8.13
N GLU A 698 -6.93 -27.29 -7.14
CA GLU A 698 -5.63 -26.61 -7.22
C GLU A 698 -4.55 -27.54 -6.68
N HIS A 699 -3.49 -27.77 -7.46
CA HIS A 699 -2.37 -28.63 -7.07
C HIS A 699 -1.26 -27.82 -6.39
N HIS A 700 -1.06 -28.07 -5.10
CA HIS A 700 -0.09 -27.43 -4.21
C HIS A 700 1.07 -28.38 -3.87
N PRO A 701 2.11 -28.49 -4.72
CA PRO A 701 3.26 -29.38 -4.48
C PRO A 701 4.10 -29.01 -3.25
N GLU A 702 3.90 -27.82 -2.68
CA GLU A 702 4.50 -27.38 -1.42
C GLU A 702 3.89 -28.03 -0.16
N ASN A 703 2.69 -28.61 -0.29
CA ASN A 703 1.97 -29.23 0.82
C ASN A 703 2.26 -30.74 0.93
N GLN A 704 1.65 -31.40 1.91
CA GLN A 704 1.73 -32.85 2.10
C GLN A 704 0.34 -33.46 2.36
N GLY A 705 0.19 -34.76 2.10
CA GLY A 705 -1.06 -35.49 2.30
C GLY A 705 -2.19 -34.99 1.40
N ASP A 706 -3.42 -35.00 1.89
CA ASP A 706 -4.58 -34.56 1.10
C ASP A 706 -4.54 -33.07 0.74
N SER A 707 -3.87 -32.24 1.55
CA SER A 707 -3.65 -30.81 1.31
C SER A 707 -2.75 -30.48 0.10
N VAL A 708 -2.19 -31.49 -0.58
CA VAL A 708 -1.55 -31.33 -1.90
C VAL A 708 -2.59 -30.97 -2.99
N VAL A 709 -3.87 -31.29 -2.77
CA VAL A 709 -4.98 -30.76 -3.58
C VAL A 709 -5.88 -29.93 -2.69
N LEU A 710 -6.00 -28.64 -3.01
CA LEU A 710 -6.94 -27.73 -2.37
C LEU A 710 -8.11 -27.42 -3.30
N LEU A 711 -9.24 -27.04 -2.71
CA LEU A 711 -10.40 -26.56 -3.46
C LEU A 711 -10.44 -25.03 -3.45
N GLY A 712 -10.62 -24.46 -4.63
CA GLY A 712 -10.77 -23.02 -4.83
C GLY A 712 -11.98 -22.46 -4.10
N LEU A 713 -11.88 -21.21 -3.65
CA LEU A 713 -12.90 -20.52 -2.87
C LEU A 713 -14.06 -20.02 -3.76
N LEU A 714 -14.72 -20.94 -4.47
CA LEU A 714 -15.76 -20.60 -5.45
C LEU A 714 -17.00 -19.97 -4.81
N GLY A 715 -17.32 -20.34 -3.56
CA GLY A 715 -18.39 -19.70 -2.79
C GLY A 715 -18.10 -18.23 -2.56
N ASN A 716 -16.95 -17.90 -1.98
CA ASN A 716 -16.47 -16.52 -1.83
C ASN A 716 -16.44 -15.76 -3.18
N THR A 717 -16.09 -16.46 -4.26
CA THR A 717 -16.00 -15.88 -5.62
C THR A 717 -17.37 -15.45 -6.14
N VAL A 718 -18.40 -16.31 -6.04
CA VAL A 718 -19.74 -15.99 -6.58
C VAL A 718 -20.58 -15.10 -5.66
N THR A 719 -20.21 -14.98 -4.37
CA THR A 719 -20.89 -14.11 -3.41
C THR A 719 -20.18 -12.78 -3.15
N ASN A 720 -19.15 -12.45 -3.94
CA ASN A 720 -18.39 -11.21 -3.79
C ASN A 720 -19.33 -9.98 -3.82
N GLY A 721 -19.17 -9.06 -2.87
CA GLY A 721 -20.00 -7.87 -2.69
C GLY A 721 -21.39 -8.09 -2.05
N ARG A 722 -21.95 -9.31 -1.99
CA ARG A 722 -23.30 -9.56 -1.42
C ARG A 722 -23.43 -9.14 0.05
N ARG A 723 -22.35 -9.35 0.83
CA ARG A 723 -22.24 -8.90 2.23
C ARG A 723 -22.23 -7.37 2.34
N ASP A 724 -21.48 -6.69 1.48
CA ASP A 724 -21.33 -5.23 1.54
C ASP A 724 -22.59 -4.50 1.04
N ASN A 725 -23.33 -5.14 0.13
CA ASN A 725 -24.68 -4.74 -0.31
C ASN A 725 -25.75 -4.89 0.80
N GLY A 726 -25.39 -5.38 1.99
CA GLY A 726 -26.29 -5.46 3.14
C GLY A 726 -27.28 -6.62 3.11
N GLU A 727 -27.07 -7.65 2.27
CA GLU A 727 -27.95 -8.82 2.24
C GLU A 727 -27.97 -9.54 3.59
N THR A 728 -29.16 -9.73 4.16
CA THR A 728 -29.35 -10.21 5.55
C THR A 728 -28.67 -11.54 5.83
N ALA A 729 -28.73 -12.50 4.89
CA ALA A 729 -28.12 -13.82 5.06
C ALA A 729 -26.58 -13.77 5.12
N PHE A 730 -25.97 -12.72 4.56
CA PHE A 730 -24.52 -12.51 4.51
C PHE A 730 -23.99 -11.66 5.68
N GLN A 731 -24.87 -11.20 6.58
CA GLN A 731 -24.46 -10.47 7.78
C GLN A 731 -24.12 -11.45 8.91
N PRO A 732 -23.04 -11.20 9.68
CA PRO A 732 -22.72 -12.03 10.84
C PRO A 732 -23.81 -11.91 11.90
N ILE A 733 -24.15 -13.03 12.52
CA ILE A 733 -25.17 -13.12 13.58
C ILE A 733 -24.54 -12.93 14.97
N ALA A 734 -25.39 -12.75 15.98
CA ALA A 734 -24.93 -12.67 17.37
C ALA A 734 -24.29 -14.01 17.81
N PRO A 735 -23.11 -13.99 18.46
CA PRO A 735 -22.41 -15.21 18.86
C PRO A 735 -23.18 -15.99 19.92
N PHE A 736 -23.20 -17.32 19.77
CA PHE A 736 -23.78 -18.26 20.73
C PHE A 736 -22.85 -19.45 20.97
N ASN A 737 -23.14 -20.24 22.01
CA ASN A 737 -22.38 -21.46 22.30
C ASN A 737 -22.89 -22.61 21.43
N SER A 738 -22.02 -23.19 20.60
CA SER A 738 -22.34 -24.38 19.80
C SER A 738 -22.99 -25.50 20.62
N THR A 739 -23.91 -26.21 19.99
CA THR A 739 -24.62 -27.37 20.53
C THR A 739 -24.51 -28.55 19.55
N ALA A 740 -24.95 -29.74 19.95
CA ALA A 740 -24.89 -30.91 19.06
C ALA A 740 -25.63 -30.75 17.71
N GLY A 741 -26.65 -29.87 17.65
CA GLY A 741 -27.47 -29.64 16.44
C GLY A 741 -27.21 -28.35 15.68
N GLU A 742 -26.40 -27.43 16.24
CA GLU A 742 -26.20 -26.08 15.71
C GLU A 742 -24.84 -25.54 16.19
N ASP A 743 -23.93 -25.28 15.26
CA ASP A 743 -22.60 -24.73 15.50
C ASP A 743 -22.52 -23.24 15.15
N TYR A 744 -21.73 -22.48 15.90
CA TYR A 744 -21.35 -21.10 15.59
C TYR A 744 -19.87 -21.00 15.21
N PHE A 745 -19.58 -20.42 14.06
CA PHE A 745 -18.21 -20.19 13.57
C PHE A 745 -17.81 -18.73 13.80
N LYS A 746 -16.94 -18.49 14.78
CA LYS A 746 -16.42 -17.15 15.10
C LYS A 746 -15.56 -16.55 13.99
N GLU A 747 -15.02 -17.39 13.11
CA GLU A 747 -14.14 -17.03 12.00
C GLU A 747 -14.86 -16.22 10.94
N THR A 748 -16.13 -16.54 10.67
CA THR A 748 -16.98 -15.86 9.68
C THR A 748 -18.14 -15.09 10.32
N GLY A 749 -18.58 -15.50 11.51
CA GLY A 749 -19.72 -14.95 12.24
C GLY A 749 -21.06 -15.62 11.92
N HIS A 750 -21.04 -16.85 11.39
CA HIS A 750 -22.22 -17.56 10.88
C HIS A 750 -22.49 -18.90 11.58
N SER A 751 -23.73 -19.39 11.48
CA SER A 751 -24.14 -20.70 12.01
C SER A 751 -24.13 -21.82 10.98
N LEU A 752 -24.17 -23.07 11.46
CA LEU A 752 -24.45 -24.25 10.66
C LEU A 752 -25.30 -25.24 11.47
N ARG A 753 -26.42 -25.71 10.90
CA ARG A 753 -27.38 -26.58 11.61
C ARG A 753 -28.09 -27.57 10.72
N GLY A 754 -28.88 -28.44 11.35
CA GLY A 754 -29.85 -29.32 10.69
C GLY A 754 -29.25 -30.21 9.59
N GLY A 755 -29.90 -30.21 8.42
CA GLY A 755 -29.51 -31.03 7.27
C GLY A 755 -28.14 -30.63 6.70
N PHE A 756 -27.89 -29.33 6.52
CA PHE A 756 -26.59 -28.84 6.02
C PHE A 756 -25.45 -29.14 6.98
N LYS A 757 -25.64 -29.03 8.31
CA LYS A 757 -24.65 -29.50 9.30
C LYS A 757 -24.33 -30.98 9.11
N THR A 758 -25.38 -31.81 9.06
CA THR A 758 -25.25 -33.26 8.88
C THR A 758 -24.52 -33.61 7.57
N PHE A 759 -24.83 -32.90 6.48
CA PHE A 759 -24.15 -33.08 5.20
C PHE A 759 -22.69 -32.63 5.23
N TRP A 760 -22.40 -31.48 5.83
CA TRP A 760 -21.04 -30.94 5.99
C TRP A 760 -20.16 -31.91 6.79
N GLU A 761 -20.64 -32.38 7.95
CA GLU A 761 -19.92 -33.32 8.81
C GLU A 761 -19.63 -34.65 8.11
N ASN A 762 -20.60 -35.21 7.38
CA ASN A 762 -20.47 -36.51 6.71
C ASN A 762 -19.62 -36.47 5.43
N ASN A 763 -19.47 -35.31 4.77
CA ASN A 763 -18.80 -35.18 3.47
C ASN A 763 -17.46 -34.42 3.54
N GLY A 764 -16.78 -34.45 4.69
CA GLY A 764 -15.39 -33.97 4.83
C GLY A 764 -15.21 -32.59 5.49
N GLY A 765 -16.31 -31.92 5.83
CA GLY A 765 -16.33 -30.72 6.68
C GLY A 765 -15.42 -29.58 6.20
N LEU A 766 -14.68 -28.98 7.14
CA LEU A 766 -13.90 -27.76 6.93
C LEU A 766 -12.87 -27.89 5.79
N ALA A 767 -12.22 -29.04 5.67
CA ALA A 767 -11.23 -29.30 4.64
C ALA A 767 -11.85 -29.29 3.23
N GLN A 768 -13.11 -29.72 3.14
CA GLN A 768 -13.85 -29.82 1.89
C GLN A 768 -14.58 -28.52 1.55
N PHE A 769 -15.41 -28.00 2.45
CA PHE A 769 -16.35 -26.92 2.12
C PHE A 769 -15.90 -25.53 2.60
N GLY A 770 -14.98 -25.49 3.58
CA GLY A 770 -14.67 -24.28 4.32
C GLY A 770 -15.72 -23.96 5.39
N PHE A 771 -15.62 -22.76 5.96
CA PHE A 771 -16.59 -22.21 6.89
C PHE A 771 -17.89 -21.78 6.18
N PRO A 772 -19.05 -21.76 6.87
CA PRO A 772 -20.24 -21.09 6.36
C PRO A 772 -19.99 -19.58 6.26
N ILE A 773 -20.42 -18.97 5.17
CA ILE A 773 -20.30 -17.51 4.90
C ILE A 773 -21.69 -16.83 4.80
N THR A 774 -22.75 -17.59 5.07
CA THR A 774 -24.12 -17.11 5.19
C THR A 774 -24.90 -17.92 6.22
N GLU A 775 -26.03 -17.39 6.68
CA GLU A 775 -27.14 -18.20 7.20
C GLU A 775 -27.90 -18.91 6.07
N GLU A 776 -28.80 -19.84 6.40
CA GLU A 776 -29.73 -20.46 5.45
C GLU A 776 -30.74 -19.44 4.90
N PHE A 777 -30.95 -19.41 3.57
CA PHE A 777 -31.95 -18.54 2.92
C PHE A 777 -32.51 -19.15 1.63
N GLN A 778 -33.51 -18.50 1.02
CA GLN A 778 -34.12 -18.94 -0.24
C GLN A 778 -33.44 -18.27 -1.44
N GLU A 779 -32.97 -19.06 -2.42
CA GLU A 779 -32.35 -18.56 -3.65
C GLU A 779 -32.96 -19.26 -4.87
N VAL A 780 -33.10 -18.53 -5.99
CA VAL A 780 -33.52 -19.10 -7.27
C VAL A 780 -32.30 -19.73 -7.94
N ASN A 781 -32.33 -21.03 -8.17
CA ASN A 781 -31.27 -21.72 -8.90
C ASN A 781 -31.33 -21.31 -10.38
N PRO A 782 -30.23 -20.78 -10.96
CA PRO A 782 -30.21 -20.25 -12.32
C PRO A 782 -30.28 -21.34 -13.42
N SER A 783 -30.10 -22.62 -13.08
CA SER A 783 -30.09 -23.74 -14.02
C SER A 783 -31.48 -24.33 -14.28
N ASP A 784 -32.41 -24.26 -13.32
CA ASP A 784 -33.78 -24.78 -13.46
C ASP A 784 -34.89 -23.76 -13.15
N GLY A 785 -34.55 -22.59 -12.60
CA GLY A 785 -35.49 -21.52 -12.26
C GLY A 785 -36.34 -21.78 -11.02
N LYS A 786 -36.09 -22.85 -10.26
CA LYS A 786 -36.78 -23.13 -8.99
C LYS A 786 -36.11 -22.40 -7.82
N THR A 787 -36.86 -22.20 -6.74
CA THR A 787 -36.33 -21.71 -5.47
C THR A 787 -35.98 -22.88 -4.56
N TYR A 788 -34.76 -22.88 -4.01
CA TYR A 788 -34.32 -23.84 -3.00
C TYR A 788 -33.87 -23.11 -1.73
N THR A 789 -33.90 -23.81 -0.60
CA THR A 789 -33.14 -23.38 0.58
C THR A 789 -31.67 -23.63 0.29
N VAL A 790 -30.83 -22.60 0.47
CA VAL A 790 -29.39 -22.66 0.22
C VAL A 790 -28.59 -22.13 1.41
N GLN A 791 -27.35 -22.56 1.51
CA GLN A 791 -26.33 -21.94 2.37
C GLN A 791 -24.99 -21.92 1.64
N TYR A 792 -24.29 -20.79 1.68
CA TYR A 792 -22.96 -20.66 1.12
C TYR A 792 -21.88 -20.94 2.16
N PHE A 793 -20.83 -21.60 1.70
CA PHE A 793 -19.57 -21.84 2.38
C PHE A 793 -18.45 -21.24 1.54
N GLU A 794 -17.24 -21.12 2.08
CA GLU A 794 -16.11 -20.50 1.35
C GLU A 794 -15.87 -21.12 -0.04
N ARG A 795 -16.11 -22.43 -0.20
CA ARG A 795 -15.85 -23.20 -1.43
C ARG A 795 -17.08 -23.62 -2.22
N ASN A 796 -18.25 -23.77 -1.61
CA ASN A 796 -19.44 -24.37 -2.24
C ASN A 796 -20.74 -23.69 -1.79
N ARG A 797 -21.81 -23.84 -2.59
CA ARG A 797 -23.20 -23.61 -2.18
C ARG A 797 -23.87 -24.96 -1.94
N PHE A 798 -24.51 -25.13 -0.78
CA PHE A 798 -25.37 -26.28 -0.52
C PHE A 798 -26.79 -25.92 -0.92
N GLU A 799 -27.53 -26.88 -1.48
CA GLU A 799 -28.91 -26.75 -1.92
C GLU A 799 -29.73 -27.90 -1.34
N TRP A 800 -30.88 -27.60 -0.72
CA TRP A 800 -31.81 -28.61 -0.22
C TRP A 800 -32.93 -28.86 -1.23
N HIS A 801 -33.04 -30.10 -1.67
CA HIS A 801 -34.00 -30.58 -2.67
C HIS A 801 -35.07 -31.44 -1.99
N PRO A 802 -36.16 -30.86 -1.45
CA PRO A 802 -37.20 -31.60 -0.75
C PRO A 802 -37.93 -32.63 -1.63
N GLU A 803 -37.88 -32.51 -2.96
CA GLU A 803 -38.37 -33.55 -3.87
C GLU A 803 -37.58 -34.87 -3.81
N ASN A 804 -36.33 -34.83 -3.32
CA ASN A 804 -35.41 -35.95 -3.22
C ASN A 804 -35.31 -36.51 -1.80
N ALA A 805 -36.25 -36.17 -0.91
CA ALA A 805 -36.20 -36.51 0.51
C ALA A 805 -35.96 -38.02 0.79
N GLY A 806 -35.01 -38.31 1.67
CA GLY A 806 -34.59 -39.68 2.01
C GLY A 806 -33.65 -40.33 0.98
N THR A 807 -33.16 -39.60 -0.01
CA THR A 807 -32.14 -40.05 -0.98
C THR A 807 -30.81 -39.31 -0.80
N PRO A 808 -29.69 -39.81 -1.35
CA PRO A 808 -28.42 -39.07 -1.35
C PRO A 808 -28.48 -37.70 -2.04
N SER A 809 -29.48 -37.45 -2.89
CA SER A 809 -29.73 -36.19 -3.60
C SER A 809 -30.68 -35.24 -2.86
N GLU A 810 -31.03 -35.50 -1.59
CA GLU A 810 -31.79 -34.53 -0.77
C GLU A 810 -30.98 -33.25 -0.50
N PHE A 811 -29.65 -33.37 -0.44
CA PHE A 811 -28.72 -32.25 -0.29
C PHE A 811 -27.68 -32.34 -1.41
N GLU A 812 -27.65 -31.35 -2.28
CA GLU A 812 -26.70 -31.29 -3.40
C GLU A 812 -25.82 -30.03 -3.30
N LEU A 813 -24.73 -30.01 -4.06
CA LEU A 813 -23.93 -28.79 -4.23
C LEU A 813 -24.29 -28.10 -5.54
N GLY A 814 -24.43 -26.78 -5.46
CA GLY A 814 -24.63 -25.91 -6.61
C GLY A 814 -23.45 -25.96 -7.59
N LEU A 815 -23.75 -25.74 -8.86
CA LEU A 815 -22.81 -25.84 -9.99
C LEU A 815 -21.83 -24.65 -10.06
N LEU A 816 -21.16 -24.31 -8.94
CA LEU A 816 -20.34 -23.11 -8.84
C LEU A 816 -19.14 -23.12 -9.81
N GLY A 817 -18.60 -24.29 -10.14
CA GLY A 817 -17.54 -24.42 -11.13
C GLY A 817 -18.03 -24.05 -12.54
N GLN A 818 -19.22 -24.52 -12.93
CA GLN A 818 -19.86 -24.07 -14.17
C GLN A 818 -20.22 -22.57 -14.12
N GLN A 819 -20.75 -22.08 -12.99
CA GLN A 819 -21.16 -20.69 -12.85
C GLN A 819 -19.97 -19.73 -13.00
N VAL A 820 -18.83 -20.04 -12.37
CA VAL A 820 -17.59 -19.26 -12.52
C VAL A 820 -17.05 -19.36 -13.95
N ALA A 821 -17.02 -20.55 -14.56
CA ALA A 821 -16.57 -20.71 -15.95
C ALA A 821 -17.46 -19.95 -16.97
N ARG A 822 -18.80 -19.93 -16.77
CA ARG A 822 -19.73 -19.10 -17.56
C ARG A 822 -19.52 -17.61 -17.33
N ALA A 823 -19.34 -17.17 -16.08
CA ALA A 823 -19.07 -15.77 -15.74
C ALA A 823 -17.75 -15.26 -16.32
N LYS A 824 -16.74 -16.14 -16.46
CA LYS A 824 -15.49 -15.87 -17.19
C LYS A 824 -15.62 -16.00 -18.72
N GLY A 825 -16.77 -16.43 -19.25
CA GLY A 825 -17.02 -16.61 -20.68
C GLY A 825 -16.28 -17.81 -21.31
N TRP A 826 -15.79 -18.73 -20.49
CA TRP A 826 -15.00 -19.90 -20.93
C TRP A 826 -15.87 -21.04 -21.46
N ILE A 827 -17.14 -21.11 -21.02
CA ILE A 827 -18.18 -22.02 -21.53
C ILE A 827 -19.47 -21.24 -21.75
N SER A 828 -20.32 -21.73 -22.67
CA SER A 828 -21.58 -21.10 -23.10
C SER A 828 -22.76 -21.44 -22.20
#